data_AF-A0A849ZFU8-F1
#
_entry.id   AF-A0A849ZFU8-F1
#
_cell.length_a   1.000
_cell.length_b   1.000
_cell.length_c   1.000
_cell.angle_alpha   90.00
_cell.angle_beta   90.00
_cell.angle_gamma   90.00
#
_symmetry.space_group_name_H-M   'P 1'
#
loop_
_entity.id
_entity.type
_entity.pdbx_description
1 polymer ?
#
loop_
_entity_poly.entity_id
_entity_poly.type
_entity_poly.pdbx_seq_one_letter_code
_entity_poly.pdbx_strand_id
1 'polypeptide(L)'
;EELARIDGESLALGTVDSISPTASYDPWVLLTDPESVYIQPDLAFRRAVSARVVSQSDEGFAAELTHDGGQKSRLEVSIEADGRYRLSIVPLDPGHVAYLSVGASVSPDEAYYGLGEYFDDVNHRGKLRAMQFEPSTLESGYNEAHVPVPLLLGTKGWGLFVESSRVGVFDVASADPTRVRSIFGMGEQAAEGLTFHLLAAERPLDLTKLYYDITGYPGLPAPWALGPLVWRDENLDQAQVESDLDTMRDLDLATTGIWIDRPYATGVQTFDFNAEQFPDGAAMIDKAHDLGFRVGLWHAPYIDKKAAATKALLQEAEAAGYLPPQFGIPLNPWGIIFDFTNSAATAWWQDHLDYYKGLGIEGYKLDYAEDVSLPSLGEGRNVFRFADGSDERTMHRGYTLKYHETYRAMLPEAGGLLLTRAGRWGSQVLGPIIWPGDLDARMIKHGDPIEDDGEMKRAVGGLHASIVAGISLGPSGFPFYGSDTGGYRHSPPDTETFRRWFEQTAFSSVMQIGTSANNVAWEFGDSALLDSYREYTRWHLRLFPYTWTLAHQIATTGHPIQRPIGLVEPALGAHPSDEYLFGDALLVAPVTEQGATSREVIFPSGRWINFWDGTVIEGPTTVTVSAPLGALPLYLRAGSPLPLLRDTIDTLSPTVDPARVDSFATSVGRLWIRVASGPEASLAMYDGSVIAQKTEGGRSDVQFTPGKEFSEGAIVELIGWGAAAPSSVVVGGANSSALPSASALRTADAGWLHDPAKAGGTVYVILPSGGALTSVSR
;
A
#
# COMPACT_ATOMS: atom_id res chain seq x y z
N GLU A 1 20.16 21.14 -15.55
CA GLU A 1 18.95 21.90 -15.16
C GLU A 1 18.95 22.06 -13.65
N GLU A 2 18.42 23.16 -13.12
CA GLU A 2 18.24 23.31 -11.66
C GLU A 2 16.95 22.60 -11.26
N LEU A 3 17.04 21.55 -10.44
CA LEU A 3 15.86 20.74 -10.04
C LEU A 3 15.06 21.44 -8.93
N ALA A 4 15.77 21.90 -7.90
CA ALA A 4 15.23 22.67 -6.77
C ALA A 4 16.34 23.55 -6.17
N ARG A 5 15.96 24.56 -5.39
CA ARG A 5 16.91 25.48 -4.73
C ARG A 5 16.60 25.64 -3.26
N ILE A 6 17.58 25.31 -2.41
CA ILE A 6 17.56 25.61 -0.99
C ILE A 6 18.20 26.99 -0.79
N ASP A 7 17.40 27.98 -0.43
CA ASP A 7 17.86 29.34 -0.14
C ASP A 7 17.68 29.70 1.35
N GLY A 8 17.97 30.95 1.70
CA GLY A 8 17.85 31.41 3.08
C GLY A 8 16.42 31.37 3.63
N GLU A 9 15.41 31.48 2.76
CA GLU A 9 13.99 31.35 3.16
C GLU A 9 13.59 29.90 3.39
N SER A 10 14.29 28.98 2.73
CA SER A 10 14.10 27.55 2.86
C SER A 10 14.61 26.98 4.20
N LEU A 11 15.37 27.76 4.98
CA LEU A 11 15.95 27.34 6.27
C LEU A 11 15.61 28.35 7.37
N ALA A 12 14.76 27.97 8.33
CA ALA A 12 14.31 28.88 9.38
C ALA A 12 14.20 28.23 10.77
N LEU A 13 14.45 29.04 11.81
CA LEU A 13 14.22 28.69 13.21
C LEU A 13 12.91 29.35 13.68
N GLY A 14 11.92 28.59 14.10
CA GLY A 14 10.75 29.15 14.77
C GLY A 14 11.07 29.43 16.24
N THR A 15 11.18 30.71 16.62
CA THR A 15 11.55 31.12 17.98
C THR A 15 10.37 31.65 18.79
N VAL A 16 10.33 31.34 20.08
CA VAL A 16 9.37 31.85 21.08
C VAL A 16 10.11 32.51 22.25
N ASP A 17 9.41 33.29 23.07
CA ASP A 17 10.00 34.00 24.21
C ASP A 17 10.56 33.03 25.27
N SER A 18 9.92 31.89 25.47
CA SER A 18 10.42 30.82 26.35
C SER A 18 9.88 29.44 25.95
N ILE A 19 10.72 28.41 26.10
CA ILE A 19 10.29 27.03 25.91
C ILE A 19 9.58 26.52 27.17
N SER A 20 8.38 25.97 27.00
CA SER A 20 7.55 25.41 28.05
C SER A 20 7.54 23.87 27.96
N PRO A 21 7.82 23.15 29.06
CA PRO A 21 7.78 21.69 29.08
C PRO A 21 6.36 21.11 28.90
N THR A 22 5.32 21.95 29.10
CA THR A 22 3.91 21.55 29.02
C THR A 22 3.27 21.81 27.66
N ALA A 23 3.97 22.50 26.76
CA ALA A 23 3.50 22.75 25.39
C ALA A 23 3.84 21.55 24.48
N SER A 24 2.96 21.26 23.53
CA SER A 24 3.19 20.19 22.55
C SER A 24 4.22 20.56 21.49
N TYR A 25 4.27 21.84 21.10
CA TYR A 25 4.98 22.35 19.92
C TYR A 25 4.56 21.65 18.63
N ASP A 26 3.30 21.24 18.59
CA ASP A 26 2.66 20.76 17.39
C ASP A 26 2.49 21.94 16.39
N PRO A 27 3.03 21.86 15.16
CA PRO A 27 2.81 22.89 14.15
C PRO A 27 1.39 22.84 13.55
N TRP A 28 0.59 21.83 13.86
CA TRP A 28 -0.77 21.66 13.38
C TRP A 28 -1.70 21.31 14.55
N VAL A 29 -2.26 22.32 15.22
CA VAL A 29 -2.99 22.11 16.48
C VAL A 29 -4.47 21.77 16.27
N LEU A 30 -4.91 20.77 17.02
CA LEU A 30 -6.25 20.16 17.10
C LEU A 30 -7.49 21.09 17.25
N LEU A 31 -7.35 22.41 17.39
CA LEU A 31 -8.47 23.29 17.79
C LEU A 31 -8.59 24.60 17.00
N THR A 32 -7.79 24.81 15.96
CA THR A 32 -7.92 25.98 15.08
C THR A 32 -8.29 25.55 13.66
N ASP A 33 -8.92 26.47 12.92
CA ASP A 33 -9.34 26.32 11.52
C ASP A 33 -8.49 25.31 10.74
N PRO A 34 -9.07 24.18 10.25
CA PRO A 34 -8.34 23.09 9.58
C PRO A 34 -7.61 23.51 8.30
N GLU A 35 -7.68 24.79 7.91
CA GLU A 35 -6.97 25.36 6.77
C GLU A 35 -5.72 26.17 7.16
N SER A 36 -5.30 26.17 8.43
CA SER A 36 -4.16 26.98 8.89
C SER A 36 -3.19 26.27 9.84
N VAL A 37 -1.89 26.49 9.63
CA VAL A 37 -0.82 26.08 10.56
C VAL A 37 -1.00 26.84 11.87
N TYR A 38 -1.09 26.11 12.99
CA TYR A 38 -1.17 26.75 14.31
C TYR A 38 0.22 27.26 14.72
N ILE A 39 0.23 28.51 15.18
CA ILE A 39 1.43 29.28 15.49
C ILE A 39 1.26 29.82 16.90
N GLN A 40 2.19 29.50 17.80
CA GLN A 40 2.24 30.08 19.15
C GLN A 40 2.15 31.62 19.05
N PRO A 41 1.43 32.33 19.93
CA PRO A 41 1.16 33.76 19.77
C PRO A 41 2.41 34.65 19.64
N ASP A 42 3.53 34.21 20.21
CA ASP A 42 4.84 34.87 20.18
C ASP A 42 5.83 34.25 19.16
N LEU A 43 5.38 33.29 18.35
CA LEU A 43 6.23 32.63 17.36
C LEU A 43 6.70 33.60 16.29
N ALA A 44 8.02 33.67 16.12
CA ALA A 44 8.67 34.34 15.02
C ALA A 44 9.56 33.36 14.26
N PHE A 45 9.28 33.16 12.97
CA PHE A 45 10.19 32.41 12.11
C PHE A 45 11.38 33.28 11.72
N ARG A 46 12.57 32.79 12.10
CA ARG A 46 13.85 33.42 11.84
C ARG A 46 14.56 32.76 10.67
N ARG A 47 14.50 33.35 9.49
CA ARG A 47 15.11 32.81 8.25
C ARG A 47 16.61 33.06 8.19
N ALA A 48 17.34 32.16 7.54
CA ALA A 48 18.77 32.36 7.32
C ALA A 48 19.01 33.56 6.38
N VAL A 49 19.85 34.52 6.79
CA VAL A 49 20.18 35.72 5.99
C VAL A 49 21.64 35.76 5.55
N SER A 50 22.51 34.99 6.20
CA SER A 50 23.89 34.80 5.75
C SER A 50 24.42 33.45 6.20
N ALA A 51 25.39 32.93 5.45
CA ALA A 51 26.07 31.68 5.74
C ALA A 51 27.59 31.90 5.69
N ARG A 52 28.31 31.34 6.65
CA ARG A 52 29.77 31.28 6.65
C ARG A 52 30.20 29.83 6.65
N VAL A 53 30.80 29.36 5.55
CA VAL A 53 31.38 28.03 5.48
C VAL A 53 32.51 27.92 6.50
N VAL A 54 32.40 26.94 7.39
CA VAL A 54 33.34 26.67 8.50
C VAL A 54 34.32 25.57 8.11
N SER A 55 33.86 24.59 7.33
CA SER A 55 34.69 23.53 6.76
C SER A 55 34.10 23.07 5.42
N GLN A 56 34.95 22.61 4.52
CA GLN A 56 34.55 22.07 3.22
C GLN A 56 35.52 20.96 2.81
N SER A 57 34.97 19.94 2.17
CA SER A 57 35.68 18.80 1.59
C SER A 57 34.94 18.35 0.32
N ASP A 58 35.48 17.34 -0.35
CA ASP A 58 34.80 16.71 -1.49
C ASP A 58 33.55 15.92 -1.06
N GLU A 59 33.47 15.53 0.21
CA GLU A 59 32.35 14.77 0.79
C GLU A 59 31.23 15.68 1.34
N GLY A 60 31.42 17.01 1.31
CA GLY A 60 30.43 17.95 1.83
C GLY A 60 31.03 19.17 2.54
N PHE A 61 30.18 19.94 3.22
CA PHE A 61 30.59 21.15 3.93
C PHE A 61 29.77 21.38 5.20
N ALA A 62 30.32 22.19 6.11
CA ALA A 62 29.59 22.74 7.25
C ALA A 62 29.60 24.26 7.18
N ALA A 63 28.47 24.88 7.53
CA ALA A 63 28.30 26.32 7.55
C ALA A 63 27.64 26.78 8.85
N GLU A 64 28.06 27.95 9.34
CA GLU A 64 27.35 28.68 10.39
C GLU A 64 26.36 29.63 9.69
N LEU A 65 25.07 29.43 9.93
CA LEU A 65 24.01 30.29 9.44
C LEU A 65 23.72 31.37 10.48
N THR A 66 23.60 32.61 10.05
CA THR A 66 23.04 33.70 10.86
C THR A 66 21.64 33.97 10.35
N HIS A 67 20.67 33.91 11.26
CA HIS A 67 19.26 34.17 11.00
C HIS A 67 18.92 35.63 11.29
N ASP A 68 17.83 36.14 10.71
CA ASP A 68 17.28 37.44 11.13
C ASP A 68 16.97 37.43 12.63
N GLY A 69 17.24 38.55 13.30
CA GLY A 69 17.24 38.60 14.77
C GLY A 69 18.56 38.15 15.42
N GLY A 70 19.52 37.63 14.67
CA GLY A 70 20.89 37.37 15.11
C GLY A 70 21.14 35.97 15.70
N GLN A 71 20.10 35.13 15.79
CA GLN A 71 20.22 33.72 16.14
C GLN A 71 21.12 32.99 15.15
N LYS A 72 21.76 31.91 15.61
CA LYS A 72 22.69 31.14 14.79
C LYS A 72 22.34 29.67 14.79
N SER A 73 22.60 29.00 13.67
CA SER A 73 22.57 27.55 13.56
C SER A 73 23.80 27.04 12.81
N ARG A 74 24.09 25.75 12.98
CA ARG A 74 25.07 25.02 12.20
C ARG A 74 24.33 24.17 11.19
N LEU A 75 24.65 24.35 9.92
CA LEU A 75 24.22 23.50 8.82
C LEU A 75 25.37 22.56 8.46
N GLU A 76 25.12 21.26 8.47
CA GLU A 76 26.03 20.25 7.94
C GLU A 76 25.41 19.64 6.70
N VAL A 77 26.21 19.48 5.64
CA VAL A 77 25.80 18.88 4.38
C VAL A 77 26.83 17.81 4.02
N SER A 78 26.37 16.57 3.86
CA SER A 78 27.17 15.45 3.37
C SER A 78 26.60 14.89 2.06
N ILE A 79 27.51 14.53 1.15
CA ILE A 79 27.20 13.80 -0.08
C ILE A 79 27.34 12.31 0.25
N GLU A 80 26.21 11.63 0.39
CA GLU A 80 26.16 10.25 0.87
C GLU A 80 26.24 9.22 -0.27
N ALA A 81 25.77 9.59 -1.46
CA ALA A 81 25.86 8.85 -2.70
C ALA A 81 25.48 9.76 -3.88
N ASP A 82 25.59 9.25 -5.12
CA ASP A 82 25.01 9.94 -6.27
C ASP A 82 23.51 10.19 -6.05
N GLY A 83 23.08 11.44 -6.28
CA GLY A 83 21.70 11.86 -6.04
C GLY A 83 21.25 11.89 -4.58
N ARG A 84 22.12 11.60 -3.59
CA ARG A 84 21.73 11.49 -2.17
C ARG A 84 22.57 12.41 -1.28
N TYR A 85 21.90 13.37 -0.66
CA TYR A 85 22.52 14.38 0.19
C TYR A 85 21.85 14.38 1.56
N ARG A 86 22.63 14.27 2.62
CA ARG A 86 22.13 14.37 4.00
C ARG A 86 22.48 15.76 4.54
N LEU A 87 21.50 16.41 5.15
CA LEU A 87 21.62 17.72 5.75
C LEU A 87 21.17 17.68 7.21
N SER A 88 21.86 18.44 8.06
CA SER A 88 21.47 18.63 9.45
C SER A 88 21.54 20.10 9.83
N ILE A 89 20.47 20.64 10.41
CA ILE A 89 20.43 21.99 10.96
C ILE A 89 20.29 21.93 12.48
N VAL A 90 21.29 22.46 13.19
CA VAL A 90 21.36 22.46 14.65
C VAL A 90 21.44 23.91 15.16
N PRO A 91 20.44 24.42 15.90
CA PRO A 91 20.52 25.72 16.57
C PRO A 91 21.71 25.79 17.53
N LEU A 92 22.49 26.87 17.47
CA LEU A 92 23.58 27.13 18.42
C LEU A 92 23.09 27.73 19.74
N ASP A 93 21.89 28.30 19.72
CA ASP A 93 21.16 28.77 20.90
C ASP A 93 19.73 28.19 20.88
N PRO A 94 19.53 26.95 21.38
CA PRO A 94 18.27 26.24 21.25
C PRO A 94 17.20 26.67 22.28
N GLY A 95 17.55 27.48 23.29
CA GLY A 95 16.69 27.77 24.45
C GLY A 95 15.38 28.50 24.13
N HIS A 96 15.25 29.01 22.91
CA HIS A 96 14.09 29.72 22.38
C HIS A 96 13.52 29.08 21.12
N VAL A 97 14.08 27.97 20.64
CA VAL A 97 13.69 27.37 19.35
C VAL A 97 12.57 26.35 19.57
N ALA A 98 11.36 26.71 19.15
CA ALA A 98 10.18 25.85 19.20
C ALA A 98 10.07 24.95 17.97
N TYR A 99 10.44 25.47 16.79
CA TYR A 99 10.27 24.79 15.51
C TYR A 99 11.52 24.87 14.64
N LEU A 100 11.71 23.87 13.79
CA LEU A 100 12.65 23.92 12.67
C LEU A 100 11.89 23.80 11.37
N SER A 101 12.27 24.63 10.39
CA SER A 101 11.62 24.72 9.10
C SER A 101 12.63 24.53 7.99
N VAL A 102 12.39 23.54 7.14
CA VAL A 102 13.21 23.22 5.96
C VAL A 102 12.32 23.09 4.72
N GLY A 103 12.79 23.56 3.57
CA GLY A 103 11.98 23.62 2.36
C GLY A 103 12.82 23.81 1.11
N ALA A 104 12.18 24.18 0.01
CA ALA A 104 12.85 24.52 -1.24
C ALA A 104 12.04 25.56 -2.04
N SER A 105 12.76 26.34 -2.85
CA SER A 105 12.16 27.06 -3.98
C SER A 105 11.78 26.07 -5.07
N VAL A 106 10.59 26.24 -5.63
CA VAL A 106 10.02 25.31 -6.59
C VAL A 106 9.40 25.99 -7.80
N SER A 107 9.22 25.23 -8.87
CA SER A 107 8.54 25.68 -10.08
C SER A 107 7.03 25.79 -9.85
N PRO A 108 6.34 26.79 -10.42
CA PRO A 108 4.88 26.89 -10.30
C PRO A 108 4.16 25.67 -10.90
N ASP A 109 4.69 25.11 -12.00
CA ASP A 109 4.07 24.00 -12.74
C ASP A 109 4.46 22.58 -12.26
N GLU A 110 5.18 22.45 -11.15
CA GLU A 110 5.60 21.15 -10.61
C GLU A 110 4.51 20.52 -9.73
N ALA A 111 4.33 19.21 -9.83
CA ALA A 111 3.43 18.43 -8.99
C ALA A 111 4.21 17.59 -7.97
N TYR A 112 3.52 17.19 -6.91
CA TYR A 112 4.15 16.57 -5.75
C TYR A 112 3.40 15.33 -5.28
N TYR A 113 4.17 14.29 -4.99
CA TYR A 113 3.71 12.98 -4.53
C TYR A 113 4.43 12.58 -3.23
N GLY A 114 4.07 11.41 -2.70
CA GLY A 114 4.58 10.92 -1.42
C GLY A 114 3.67 11.36 -0.28
N LEU A 115 4.26 11.78 0.83
CA LEU A 115 3.61 12.26 2.06
C LEU A 115 2.80 11.24 2.86
N GLY A 116 2.62 10.03 2.34
CA GLY A 116 1.87 8.97 2.99
C GLY A 116 0.50 8.74 2.37
N GLU A 117 -0.42 8.30 3.20
CA GLU A 117 -1.81 8.01 2.84
C GLU A 117 -2.69 9.26 2.91
N TYR A 118 -3.38 9.54 1.81
CA TYR A 118 -4.41 10.57 1.68
C TYR A 118 -5.52 10.08 0.74
N PHE A 119 -6.71 10.68 0.84
CA PHE A 119 -7.93 10.19 0.19
C PHE A 119 -8.54 11.17 -0.83
N ASP A 120 -8.04 12.40 -0.85
CA ASP A 120 -8.56 13.51 -1.66
C ASP A 120 -7.90 13.55 -3.05
N ASP A 121 -6.58 13.75 -3.14
CA ASP A 121 -5.83 13.67 -4.38
C ASP A 121 -4.41 13.16 -4.17
N VAL A 122 -3.87 12.58 -5.25
CA VAL A 122 -2.49 12.10 -5.32
C VAL A 122 -1.46 13.23 -5.52
N ASN A 123 -1.89 14.39 -6.04
CA ASN A 123 -1.04 15.58 -6.18
C ASN A 123 -1.23 16.49 -4.96
N HIS A 124 -0.14 16.71 -4.22
CA HIS A 124 -0.16 17.48 -2.98
C HIS A 124 0.01 19.00 -3.19
N ARG A 125 0.27 19.47 -4.42
CA ARG A 125 0.39 20.91 -4.69
C ARG A 125 -0.85 21.67 -4.21
N GLY A 126 -0.63 22.79 -3.50
CA GLY A 126 -1.67 23.65 -2.97
C GLY A 126 -2.20 23.21 -1.60
N LYS A 127 -1.65 22.15 -1.00
CA LYS A 127 -2.20 21.53 0.21
C LYS A 127 -1.27 21.64 1.42
N LEU A 128 -1.87 21.58 2.60
CA LEU A 128 -1.20 21.40 3.88
C LEU A 128 -1.37 19.94 4.29
N ARG A 129 -0.26 19.26 4.60
CA ARG A 129 -0.22 17.84 4.92
C ARG A 129 0.43 17.62 6.29
N ALA A 130 -0.39 17.34 7.29
CA ALA A 130 0.08 17.01 8.63
C ALA A 130 0.73 15.62 8.64
N MET A 131 1.89 15.50 9.29
CA MET A 131 2.65 14.26 9.42
C MET A 131 2.25 13.50 10.69
N GLN A 132 0.95 13.53 11.01
CA GLN A 132 0.33 12.86 12.13
C GLN A 132 -1.19 12.72 11.91
N PHE A 133 -1.81 12.07 12.87
CA PHE A 133 -3.26 11.94 12.94
C PHE A 133 -3.89 13.24 13.46
N GLU A 134 -5.03 13.64 12.90
CA GLU A 134 -5.65 14.93 13.24
C GLU A 134 -7.15 14.82 13.39
N PRO A 135 -7.79 15.48 14.37
CA PRO A 135 -9.23 15.70 14.35
C PRO A 135 -9.66 16.40 13.07
N SER A 136 -10.90 16.14 12.67
CA SER A 136 -11.44 16.62 11.41
C SER A 136 -12.94 16.82 11.51
N THR A 137 -13.48 17.52 10.52
CA THR A 137 -14.92 17.65 10.28
C THR A 137 -15.50 16.46 9.50
N LEU A 138 -14.66 15.46 9.23
CA LEU A 138 -15.07 14.18 8.68
C LEU A 138 -15.96 13.42 9.67
N GLU A 139 -16.81 12.54 9.17
CA GLU A 139 -17.74 11.76 9.98
C GLU A 139 -17.08 10.83 10.99
N SER A 140 -15.84 10.40 10.73
CA SER A 140 -15.00 9.67 11.68
C SER A 140 -14.48 10.55 12.82
N GLY A 141 -14.57 11.88 12.68
CA GLY A 141 -14.07 12.86 13.62
C GLY A 141 -12.57 13.17 13.48
N TYR A 142 -11.88 12.57 12.51
CA TYR A 142 -10.43 12.73 12.28
C TYR A 142 -10.06 12.52 10.80
N ASN A 143 -8.83 12.85 10.40
CA ASN A 143 -8.37 12.95 9.00
C ASN A 143 -8.17 11.60 8.28
N GLU A 144 -8.30 10.48 8.99
CA GLU A 144 -8.05 9.10 8.56
C GLU A 144 -6.64 8.85 7.96
N ALA A 145 -5.71 9.82 8.05
CA ALA A 145 -4.36 9.67 7.52
C ALA A 145 -3.52 8.81 8.48
N HIS A 146 -3.68 7.48 8.40
CA HIS A 146 -3.06 6.53 9.33
C HIS A 146 -1.56 6.33 9.04
N VAL A 147 -1.13 6.63 7.80
CA VAL A 147 0.24 6.42 7.33
C VAL A 147 0.96 7.70 6.84
N PRO A 148 1.11 8.78 7.63
CA PRO A 148 1.96 9.90 7.24
C PRO A 148 3.44 9.51 7.15
N VAL A 149 4.06 9.93 6.05
CA VAL A 149 5.48 9.70 5.73
C VAL A 149 6.08 11.05 5.30
N PRO A 150 7.08 11.61 6.00
CA PRO A 150 7.64 12.92 5.67
C PRO A 150 8.58 12.90 4.44
N LEU A 151 8.13 12.28 3.34
CA LEU A 151 8.80 12.13 2.06
C LEU A 151 8.00 12.84 0.97
N LEU A 152 8.54 13.92 0.41
CA LEU A 152 7.96 14.62 -0.73
C LEU A 152 8.75 14.29 -2.00
N LEU A 153 8.07 13.94 -3.08
CA LEU A 153 8.66 13.65 -4.39
C LEU A 153 8.14 14.63 -5.44
N GLY A 154 9.03 15.37 -6.09
CA GLY A 154 8.70 16.32 -7.16
C GLY A 154 8.81 15.69 -8.56
N THR A 155 7.90 16.06 -9.46
CA THR A 155 7.88 15.55 -10.84
C THR A 155 9.06 16.01 -11.70
N LYS A 156 9.91 16.91 -11.20
CA LYS A 156 11.18 17.28 -11.86
C LYS A 156 12.36 16.38 -11.48
N GLY A 157 12.18 15.40 -10.60
CA GLY A 157 13.25 14.46 -10.23
C GLY A 157 14.04 14.88 -9.00
N TRP A 158 13.45 15.62 -8.08
CA TRP A 158 14.00 15.87 -6.75
C TRP A 158 13.03 15.44 -5.65
N GLY A 159 13.54 15.16 -4.45
CA GLY A 159 12.72 14.85 -3.28
C GLY A 159 13.30 15.39 -1.98
N LEU A 160 12.43 15.53 -0.97
CA LEU A 160 12.77 15.95 0.39
C LEU A 160 12.23 14.92 1.37
N PHE A 161 13.11 14.24 2.10
CA PHE A 161 12.74 13.37 3.21
C PHE A 161 13.21 13.98 4.53
N VAL A 162 12.30 14.26 5.46
CA VAL A 162 12.66 14.77 6.79
C VAL A 162 12.71 13.61 7.78
N GLU A 163 13.91 13.27 8.23
CA GLU A 163 14.16 12.14 9.13
C GLU A 163 13.87 12.57 10.57
N SER A 164 12.59 12.65 10.89
CA SER A 164 12.11 13.03 12.22
C SER A 164 11.03 12.06 12.71
N SER A 165 11.07 11.79 14.01
CA SER A 165 10.01 11.08 14.73
C SER A 165 9.04 12.03 15.41
N ARG A 166 9.16 13.34 15.17
CA ARG A 166 8.35 14.38 15.79
C ARG A 166 7.27 14.86 14.83
N VAL A 167 6.28 15.53 15.40
CA VAL A 167 5.19 16.11 14.63
C VAL A 167 5.70 17.14 13.64
N GLY A 168 5.21 17.05 12.41
CA GLY A 168 5.48 18.02 11.38
C GLY A 168 4.28 18.29 10.47
N VAL A 169 4.41 19.30 9.63
CA VAL A 169 3.46 19.64 8.57
C VAL A 169 4.24 20.04 7.32
N PHE A 170 3.76 19.63 6.15
CA PHE A 170 4.23 20.08 4.86
C PHE A 170 3.23 21.07 4.26
N ASP A 171 3.67 22.30 4.03
CA ASP A 171 3.03 23.26 3.15
C ASP A 171 3.60 23.08 1.74
N VAL A 172 2.79 22.48 0.87
CA VAL A 172 3.22 22.09 -0.48
C VAL A 172 2.77 23.15 -1.48
N ALA A 173 3.41 24.31 -1.40
CA ALA A 173 3.09 25.48 -2.23
C ALA A 173 1.63 25.94 -2.11
N SER A 174 1.08 25.83 -0.90
CA SER A 174 -0.25 26.32 -0.55
C SER A 174 -0.21 27.81 -0.25
N ALA A 175 0.66 28.24 0.67
CA ALA A 175 0.77 29.65 1.04
C ALA A 175 1.56 30.49 0.02
N ASP A 176 2.60 29.90 -0.59
CA ASP A 176 3.39 30.51 -1.66
C ASP A 176 3.59 29.50 -2.80
N PRO A 177 3.07 29.77 -4.02
CA PRO A 177 3.12 28.83 -5.13
C PRO A 177 4.55 28.49 -5.61
N THR A 178 5.56 29.22 -5.14
CA THR A 178 6.98 29.06 -5.49
C THR A 178 7.81 28.43 -4.37
N ARG A 179 7.18 27.93 -3.31
CA ARG A 179 7.86 27.37 -2.14
C ARG A 179 7.19 26.07 -1.69
N VAL A 180 7.98 25.08 -1.35
CA VAL A 180 7.54 24.00 -0.46
C VAL A 180 8.25 24.16 0.86
N ARG A 181 7.53 23.99 1.96
CA ARG A 181 8.04 24.16 3.31
C ARG A 181 7.55 23.03 4.19
N SER A 182 8.44 22.49 5.01
CA SER A 182 8.09 21.59 6.10
C SER A 182 8.47 22.24 7.42
N ILE A 183 7.64 22.04 8.45
CA ILE A 183 7.82 22.61 9.78
C ILE A 183 7.69 21.47 10.79
N PHE A 184 8.66 21.33 11.68
CA PHE A 184 8.67 20.28 12.72
C PHE A 184 8.79 20.87 14.12
N GLY A 185 8.01 20.33 15.04
CA GLY A 185 8.01 20.68 16.45
C GLY A 185 9.22 20.13 17.19
N MET A 186 10.05 21.00 17.76
CA MET A 186 11.29 20.64 18.47
C MET A 186 11.16 20.82 19.99
N GLY A 187 10.72 22.00 20.42
CA GLY A 187 10.62 22.35 21.84
C GLY A 187 11.93 22.15 22.61
N GLU A 188 11.85 21.48 23.76
CA GLU A 188 13.00 21.23 24.66
C GLU A 188 14.17 20.46 24.00
N GLN A 189 13.91 19.77 22.89
CA GLN A 189 14.91 18.96 22.16
C GLN A 189 15.48 19.70 20.94
N ALA A 190 15.30 21.03 20.83
CA ALA A 190 15.86 21.79 19.71
C ALA A 190 17.39 21.68 19.59
N ALA A 191 18.10 21.32 20.65
CA ALA A 191 19.54 21.05 20.62
C ALA A 191 19.92 19.82 19.77
N GLU A 192 18.99 18.89 19.53
CA GLU A 192 19.20 17.71 18.65
C GLU A 192 19.24 18.11 17.17
N GLY A 193 18.62 19.24 16.82
CA GLY A 193 18.49 19.72 15.45
C GLY A 193 17.53 18.89 14.60
N LEU A 194 17.48 19.18 13.30
CA LEU A 194 16.65 18.47 12.33
C LEU A 194 17.53 17.88 11.23
N THR A 195 17.40 16.58 10.99
CA THR A 195 18.04 15.89 9.87
C THR A 195 17.05 15.76 8.72
N PHE A 196 17.48 16.07 7.52
CA PHE A 196 16.69 15.91 6.31
C PHE A 196 17.58 15.54 5.13
N HIS A 197 16.99 14.93 4.12
CA HIS A 197 17.67 14.39 2.96
C HIS A 197 17.11 15.01 1.70
N LEU A 198 18.01 15.40 0.80
CA LEU A 198 17.65 15.77 -0.55
C LEU A 198 17.99 14.62 -1.48
N LEU A 199 17.02 14.26 -2.30
CA LEU A 199 17.11 13.18 -3.28
C LEU A 199 17.06 13.79 -4.68
N ALA A 200 17.84 13.26 -5.61
CA ALA A 200 17.85 13.71 -6.99
C ALA A 200 18.04 12.53 -7.94
N ALA A 201 17.18 12.41 -8.95
CA ALA A 201 17.24 11.37 -9.95
C ALA A 201 16.74 11.89 -11.30
N GLU A 202 17.23 11.32 -12.40
CA GLU A 202 16.80 11.71 -13.75
C GLU A 202 15.31 11.38 -13.99
N ARG A 203 14.86 10.20 -13.54
CA ARG A 203 13.44 9.83 -13.55
C ARG A 203 12.85 10.02 -12.16
N PRO A 204 11.75 10.77 -11.98
CA PRO A 204 11.17 11.00 -10.66
C PRO A 204 10.82 9.73 -9.90
N LEU A 205 10.39 8.68 -10.61
CA LEU A 205 10.10 7.39 -9.99
C LEU A 205 11.32 6.76 -9.29
N ASP A 206 12.54 7.01 -9.76
CA ASP A 206 13.78 6.48 -9.19
C ASP A 206 14.11 7.10 -7.81
N LEU A 207 13.46 8.21 -7.41
CA LEU A 207 13.63 8.82 -6.09
C LEU A 207 13.24 7.87 -4.95
N THR A 208 12.27 6.99 -5.18
CA THR A 208 11.83 5.97 -4.21
C THR A 208 12.97 5.02 -3.82
N LYS A 209 13.85 4.67 -4.77
CA LYS A 209 15.04 3.88 -4.51
C LYS A 209 15.99 4.58 -3.53
N LEU A 210 16.26 5.86 -3.77
CA LEU A 210 17.16 6.65 -2.92
C LEU A 210 16.61 6.80 -1.51
N TYR A 211 15.28 6.87 -1.35
CA TYR A 211 14.61 6.84 -0.06
C TYR A 211 14.77 5.47 0.65
N TYR A 212 14.64 4.35 -0.07
CA TYR A 212 14.86 3.02 0.51
C TYR A 212 16.33 2.76 0.88
N ASP A 213 17.28 3.35 0.16
CA ASP A 213 18.71 3.29 0.52
C ASP A 213 19.01 4.00 1.87
N ILE A 214 18.08 4.81 2.38
CA ILE A 214 18.14 5.46 3.71
C ILE A 214 17.34 4.65 4.73
N THR A 215 16.10 4.29 4.39
CA THR A 215 15.11 3.78 5.36
C THR A 215 14.98 2.26 5.39
N GLY A 216 15.61 1.56 4.44
CA GLY A 216 15.45 0.13 4.22
C GLY A 216 14.38 -0.18 3.16
N TYR A 217 14.61 -1.25 2.42
CA TYR A 217 13.68 -1.73 1.39
C TYR A 217 12.47 -2.44 2.02
N PRO A 218 11.29 -2.37 1.39
CA PRO A 218 10.11 -3.08 1.87
C PRO A 218 10.37 -4.58 2.05
N GLY A 219 10.01 -5.11 3.21
CA GLY A 219 10.03 -6.55 3.47
C GLY A 219 8.93 -7.24 2.67
N LEU A 220 9.14 -8.51 2.28
CA LEU A 220 8.12 -9.26 1.55
C LEU A 220 7.12 -9.91 2.54
N PRO A 221 5.80 -9.77 2.33
CA PRO A 221 4.80 -10.57 3.04
C PRO A 221 4.84 -12.03 2.56
N ALA A 222 4.06 -12.93 3.17
CA ALA A 222 3.92 -14.27 2.61
C ALA A 222 3.26 -14.20 1.21
N PRO A 223 3.65 -15.07 0.25
CA PRO A 223 3.00 -15.16 -1.07
C PRO A 223 1.47 -15.22 -0.98
N TRP A 224 0.96 -16.01 -0.03
CA TRP A 224 -0.46 -16.24 0.16
C TRP A 224 -1.23 -14.96 0.56
N ALA A 225 -0.57 -14.02 1.22
CA ALA A 225 -1.15 -12.75 1.66
C ALA A 225 -1.39 -11.77 0.50
N LEU A 226 -0.85 -12.06 -0.69
CA LEU A 226 -1.13 -11.31 -1.93
C LEU A 226 -2.20 -12.00 -2.81
N GLY A 227 -2.82 -13.09 -2.33
CA GLY A 227 -4.00 -13.67 -2.97
C GLY A 227 -5.29 -13.03 -2.43
N PRO A 228 -6.48 -13.42 -2.96
CA PRO A 228 -7.73 -12.98 -2.39
C PRO A 228 -7.91 -13.48 -0.95
N LEU A 229 -8.28 -12.57 -0.06
CA LEU A 229 -8.55 -12.80 1.36
C LEU A 229 -10.02 -12.52 1.67
N VAL A 230 -10.65 -13.31 2.54
CA VAL A 230 -12.05 -13.11 2.96
C VAL A 230 -12.15 -12.95 4.47
N TRP A 231 -13.03 -12.06 4.92
CA TRP A 231 -13.29 -11.80 6.33
C TRP A 231 -14.73 -11.35 6.59
N ARG A 232 -15.12 -11.40 7.86
CA ARG A 232 -16.35 -10.78 8.40
C ARG A 232 -15.99 -10.04 9.69
N ASP A 233 -16.68 -8.94 9.97
CA ASP A 233 -16.46 -8.13 11.18
C ASP A 233 -16.84 -8.88 12.45
N GLU A 234 -17.89 -9.69 12.41
CA GLU A 234 -18.31 -10.57 13.49
C GLU A 234 -18.76 -11.91 12.91
N ASN A 235 -17.96 -12.95 13.14
CA ASN A 235 -18.36 -14.32 12.83
C ASN A 235 -19.39 -14.81 13.84
N LEU A 236 -20.38 -15.57 13.39
CA LEU A 236 -21.38 -16.16 14.28
C LEU A 236 -20.76 -17.23 15.19
N ASP A 237 -20.10 -18.22 14.59
CA ASP A 237 -19.47 -19.35 15.27
C ASP A 237 -18.50 -20.10 14.33
N GLN A 238 -17.87 -21.14 14.85
CA GLN A 238 -17.03 -22.07 14.07
C GLN A 238 -17.77 -22.67 12.87
N ALA A 239 -19.06 -23.01 13.01
CA ALA A 239 -19.81 -23.63 11.92
C ALA A 239 -19.99 -22.67 10.72
N GLN A 240 -20.17 -21.37 10.98
CA GLN A 240 -20.22 -20.36 9.94
C GLN A 240 -18.88 -20.26 9.19
N VAL A 241 -17.76 -20.21 9.91
CA VAL A 241 -16.42 -20.17 9.27
C VAL A 241 -16.21 -21.40 8.40
N GLU A 242 -16.50 -22.59 8.95
CA GLU A 242 -16.37 -23.84 8.21
C GLU A 242 -17.29 -23.93 6.99
N SER A 243 -18.49 -23.34 7.06
CA SER A 243 -19.42 -23.24 5.94
C SER A 243 -18.93 -22.28 4.86
N ASP A 244 -18.33 -21.15 5.25
CA ASP A 244 -17.75 -20.19 4.31
C ASP A 244 -16.57 -20.82 3.54
N LEU A 245 -15.71 -21.60 4.23
CA LEU A 245 -14.61 -22.34 3.61
C LEU A 245 -15.09 -23.31 2.52
N ASP A 246 -16.12 -24.10 2.81
CA ASP A 246 -16.69 -25.02 1.83
C ASP A 246 -17.40 -24.28 0.70
N THR A 247 -18.14 -23.22 1.02
CA THR A 247 -18.89 -22.42 0.04
C THR A 247 -17.95 -21.78 -0.99
N MET A 248 -16.82 -21.24 -0.56
CA MET A 248 -15.83 -20.67 -1.48
C MET A 248 -15.30 -21.71 -2.47
N ARG A 249 -15.07 -22.96 -2.02
CA ARG A 249 -14.63 -24.04 -2.91
C ARG A 249 -15.77 -24.55 -3.81
N ASP A 250 -16.97 -24.72 -3.26
CA ASP A 250 -18.14 -25.22 -4.02
C ASP A 250 -18.61 -24.24 -5.10
N LEU A 251 -18.44 -22.93 -4.86
CA LEU A 251 -18.76 -21.88 -5.81
C LEU A 251 -17.60 -21.52 -6.74
N ASP A 252 -16.48 -22.25 -6.67
CA ASP A 252 -15.29 -22.07 -7.52
C ASP A 252 -14.67 -20.67 -7.37
N LEU A 253 -14.61 -20.16 -6.14
CA LEU A 253 -14.09 -18.83 -5.82
C LEU A 253 -12.60 -18.94 -5.45
N ALA A 254 -11.74 -18.32 -6.26
CA ALA A 254 -10.31 -18.28 -6.00
C ALA A 254 -10.06 -17.47 -4.72
N THR A 255 -9.50 -18.11 -3.71
CA THR A 255 -9.26 -17.51 -2.38
C THR A 255 -8.16 -18.27 -1.68
N THR A 256 -7.22 -17.51 -1.12
CA THR A 256 -5.96 -18.04 -0.59
C THR A 256 -5.88 -17.99 0.93
N GLY A 257 -6.65 -17.10 1.56
CA GLY A 257 -6.69 -17.00 3.01
C GLY A 257 -7.98 -16.39 3.53
N ILE A 258 -8.19 -16.56 4.82
CA ILE A 258 -9.22 -15.88 5.60
C ILE A 258 -8.57 -15.20 6.80
N TRP A 259 -9.21 -14.18 7.32
CA TRP A 259 -8.89 -13.71 8.66
C TRP A 259 -10.16 -13.50 9.47
N ILE A 260 -10.06 -13.76 10.77
CA ILE A 260 -11.19 -13.75 11.69
C ILE A 260 -11.10 -12.48 12.54
N ASP A 261 -12.09 -11.61 12.42
CA ASP A 261 -12.22 -10.42 13.27
C ASP A 261 -12.83 -10.77 14.65
N ARG A 262 -12.86 -9.79 15.54
CA ARG A 262 -13.48 -9.88 16.87
C ARG A 262 -15.01 -9.89 16.78
N PRO A 263 -15.73 -10.70 17.57
CA PRO A 263 -15.19 -11.55 18.63
C PRO A 263 -14.88 -12.97 18.14
N TYR A 264 -13.67 -13.45 18.43
CA TYR A 264 -13.32 -14.87 18.41
C TYR A 264 -12.77 -15.38 19.74
N ALA A 265 -12.26 -14.47 20.57
CA ALA A 265 -11.76 -14.69 21.91
C ALA A 265 -12.81 -14.29 22.96
N THR A 266 -12.64 -14.69 24.22
CA THR A 266 -13.60 -14.39 25.31
C THR A 266 -13.64 -12.90 25.69
N GLY A 267 -12.66 -12.13 25.22
CA GLY A 267 -12.57 -10.68 25.31
C GLY A 267 -11.40 -10.17 24.48
N VAL A 268 -11.30 -8.85 24.28
CA VAL A 268 -10.21 -8.28 23.47
C VAL A 268 -8.85 -8.59 24.11
N GLN A 269 -8.01 -9.32 23.38
CA GLN A 269 -6.68 -9.79 23.81
C GLN A 269 -6.68 -10.59 25.11
N THR A 270 -7.60 -11.54 25.20
CA THR A 270 -7.60 -12.61 26.22
C THR A 270 -6.68 -13.78 25.87
N PHE A 271 -6.17 -13.83 24.63
CA PHE A 271 -5.27 -14.87 24.12
C PHE A 271 -5.86 -16.28 24.18
N ASP A 272 -7.15 -16.40 23.89
CA ASP A 272 -7.88 -17.66 23.82
C ASP A 272 -8.79 -17.73 22.57
N PHE A 273 -9.42 -18.88 22.36
CA PHE A 273 -10.61 -18.99 21.51
C PHE A 273 -11.81 -19.21 22.43
N ASN A 274 -12.88 -18.45 22.23
CA ASN A 274 -14.10 -18.62 23.00
C ASN A 274 -14.72 -19.99 22.71
N ALA A 275 -14.56 -20.95 23.61
CA ALA A 275 -15.04 -22.32 23.42
C ALA A 275 -16.57 -22.47 23.27
N GLU A 276 -17.37 -21.45 23.66
CA GLU A 276 -18.82 -21.47 23.40
C GLU A 276 -19.13 -21.20 21.92
N GLN A 277 -18.30 -20.41 21.25
CA GLN A 277 -18.47 -19.97 19.86
C GLN A 277 -17.60 -20.78 18.89
N PHE A 278 -16.40 -21.15 19.34
CA PHE A 278 -15.37 -21.91 18.61
C PHE A 278 -14.97 -23.14 19.44
N PRO A 279 -15.85 -24.15 19.56
CA PRO A 279 -15.62 -25.31 20.43
C PRO A 279 -14.39 -26.15 20.09
N ASP A 280 -13.95 -26.14 18.83
CA ASP A 280 -12.73 -26.80 18.34
C ASP A 280 -12.03 -25.94 17.29
N GLY A 281 -11.48 -24.79 17.72
CA GLY A 281 -10.77 -23.87 16.84
C GLY A 281 -9.57 -24.50 16.12
N ALA A 282 -8.92 -25.51 16.73
CA ALA A 282 -7.82 -26.24 16.09
C ALA A 282 -8.31 -27.01 14.86
N ALA A 283 -9.39 -27.77 14.99
CA ALA A 283 -9.97 -28.51 13.86
C ALA A 283 -10.49 -27.57 12.75
N MET A 284 -11.02 -26.40 13.11
CA MET A 284 -11.44 -25.37 12.15
C MET A 284 -10.25 -24.85 11.32
N ILE A 285 -9.11 -24.59 11.97
CA ILE A 285 -7.88 -24.13 11.30
C ILE A 285 -7.29 -25.25 10.44
N ASP A 286 -7.26 -26.49 10.92
CA ASP A 286 -6.84 -27.66 10.15
C ASP A 286 -7.69 -27.83 8.88
N LYS A 287 -9.02 -27.69 8.99
CA LYS A 287 -9.92 -27.71 7.83
C LYS A 287 -9.61 -26.60 6.83
N ALA A 288 -9.33 -25.38 7.31
CA ALA A 288 -8.91 -24.28 6.45
C ALA A 288 -7.63 -24.63 5.69
N HIS A 289 -6.62 -25.20 6.36
CA HIS A 289 -5.37 -25.62 5.74
C HIS A 289 -5.56 -26.76 4.73
N ASP A 290 -6.40 -27.74 5.04
CA ASP A 290 -6.72 -28.86 4.15
C ASP A 290 -7.29 -28.37 2.82
N LEU A 291 -8.14 -27.34 2.86
CA LEU A 291 -8.74 -26.69 1.69
C LEU A 291 -7.86 -25.58 1.08
N GLY A 292 -6.60 -25.47 1.49
CA GLY A 292 -5.63 -24.53 0.94
C GLY A 292 -5.91 -23.07 1.28
N PHE A 293 -6.49 -22.81 2.44
CA PHE A 293 -6.53 -21.47 3.02
C PHE A 293 -5.39 -21.27 4.02
N ARG A 294 -5.14 -20.02 4.38
CA ARG A 294 -4.28 -19.58 5.48
C ARG A 294 -5.08 -18.68 6.38
N VAL A 295 -4.81 -18.72 7.68
CA VAL A 295 -5.66 -18.08 8.68
C VAL A 295 -4.91 -16.98 9.41
N GLY A 296 -5.51 -15.79 9.44
CA GLY A 296 -5.08 -14.67 10.28
C GLY A 296 -6.11 -14.28 11.34
N LEU A 297 -5.69 -13.50 12.34
CA LEU A 297 -6.56 -13.01 13.41
C LEU A 297 -6.50 -11.48 13.56
N TRP A 298 -7.63 -10.87 13.91
CA TRP A 298 -7.64 -9.48 14.35
C TRP A 298 -7.04 -9.31 15.74
N HIS A 299 -6.18 -8.30 15.88
CA HIS A 299 -5.51 -7.94 17.11
C HIS A 299 -5.45 -6.41 17.25
N ALA A 300 -5.60 -5.93 18.48
CA ALA A 300 -5.36 -4.54 18.88
C ALA A 300 -4.32 -4.48 20.02
N PRO A 301 -3.60 -3.37 20.20
CA PRO A 301 -2.53 -3.28 21.20
C PRO A 301 -3.05 -2.98 22.62
N TYR A 302 -4.19 -3.59 22.99
CA TYR A 302 -4.94 -3.30 24.22
C TYR A 302 -5.27 -4.55 25.00
N ILE A 303 -5.30 -4.44 26.32
CA ILE A 303 -5.92 -5.46 27.18
C ILE A 303 -7.28 -4.95 27.67
N ASP A 304 -8.36 -5.71 27.40
CA ASP A 304 -9.74 -5.35 27.79
C ASP A 304 -9.86 -5.12 29.30
N LYS A 305 -10.50 -4.02 29.73
CA LYS A 305 -10.70 -3.69 31.16
C LYS A 305 -11.96 -4.29 31.78
N LYS A 306 -12.93 -4.66 30.94
CA LYS A 306 -14.29 -5.04 31.34
C LYS A 306 -14.48 -6.54 31.36
N ALA A 307 -13.79 -7.28 30.49
CA ALA A 307 -13.91 -8.73 30.43
C ALA A 307 -13.43 -9.39 31.73
N ALA A 308 -14.18 -10.37 32.23
CA ALA A 308 -13.78 -11.13 33.42
C ALA A 308 -12.50 -11.95 33.15
N ALA A 309 -12.33 -12.41 31.90
CA ALA A 309 -11.21 -13.22 31.45
C ALA A 309 -9.87 -12.45 31.45
N THR A 310 -9.86 -11.13 31.21
CA THR A 310 -8.63 -10.33 31.22
C THR A 310 -8.20 -9.87 32.60
N LYS A 311 -9.01 -10.07 33.65
CA LYS A 311 -8.71 -9.55 34.99
C LYS A 311 -7.38 -10.08 35.54
N ALA A 312 -7.08 -11.36 35.34
CA ALA A 312 -5.82 -11.95 35.79
C ALA A 312 -4.63 -11.41 34.99
N LEU A 313 -4.77 -11.30 33.67
CA LEU A 313 -3.75 -10.74 32.76
C LEU A 313 -3.41 -9.29 33.13
N LEU A 314 -4.44 -8.47 33.39
CA LEU A 314 -4.24 -7.08 33.83
C LEU A 314 -3.51 -7.00 35.17
N GLN A 315 -3.90 -7.82 36.15
CA GLN A 315 -3.22 -7.83 37.45
C GLN A 315 -1.75 -8.22 37.34
N GLU A 316 -1.43 -9.19 36.48
CA GLU A 316 -0.06 -9.59 36.20
C GLU A 316 0.72 -8.46 35.50
N ALA A 317 0.16 -7.88 34.45
CA ALA A 317 0.77 -6.79 33.70
C ALA A 317 1.01 -5.54 34.58
N GLU A 318 0.05 -5.19 35.45
CA GLU A 318 0.19 -4.11 36.44
C GLU A 318 1.29 -4.42 37.46
N ALA A 319 1.30 -5.62 38.02
CA ALA A 319 2.29 -6.02 39.02
C ALA A 319 3.72 -6.08 38.46
N ALA A 320 3.86 -6.43 37.18
CA ALA A 320 5.13 -6.53 36.48
C ALA A 320 5.59 -5.21 35.83
N GLY A 321 4.75 -4.17 35.80
CA GLY A 321 5.07 -2.89 35.16
C GLY A 321 5.12 -2.96 33.64
N TYR A 322 4.24 -3.75 33.03
CA TYR A 322 4.15 -3.95 31.58
C TYR A 322 3.22 -2.96 30.87
N LEU A 323 2.58 -2.09 31.63
CA LEU A 323 1.75 -1.01 31.12
C LEU A 323 2.52 0.33 31.21
N PRO A 324 2.21 1.33 30.36
CA PRO A 324 2.86 2.62 30.42
C PRO A 324 2.77 3.25 31.83
N PRO A 325 3.88 3.78 32.38
CA PRO A 325 3.89 4.42 33.70
C PRO A 325 3.00 5.68 33.78
N GLN A 326 2.71 6.31 32.65
CA GLN A 326 1.76 7.42 32.56
C GLN A 326 0.96 7.32 31.26
N PHE A 327 -0.36 7.47 31.37
CA PHE A 327 -1.28 7.46 30.24
C PHE A 327 -1.76 8.87 29.91
N GLY A 328 -1.83 9.17 28.62
CA GLY A 328 -2.66 10.25 28.09
C GLY A 328 -4.12 9.82 27.99
N ILE A 329 -4.90 10.59 27.23
CA ILE A 329 -6.27 10.25 26.85
C ILE A 329 -6.20 9.21 25.72
N PRO A 330 -6.65 7.96 25.96
CA PRO A 330 -6.80 6.99 24.89
C PRO A 330 -7.98 7.37 23.99
N LEU A 331 -7.90 7.03 22.72
CA LEU A 331 -8.94 7.23 21.70
C LEU A 331 -9.72 5.93 21.46
N ASN A 332 -9.21 4.81 21.94
CA ASN A 332 -9.84 3.51 21.81
C ASN A 332 -10.95 3.26 22.86
N PRO A 333 -12.00 2.49 22.51
CA PRO A 333 -13.04 2.06 23.45
C PRO A 333 -12.73 0.72 24.15
N TRP A 334 -11.62 0.06 23.81
CA TRP A 334 -11.38 -1.36 24.06
C TRP A 334 -10.69 -1.65 25.39
N GLY A 335 -9.61 -0.94 25.73
CA GLY A 335 -8.74 -1.40 26.80
C GLY A 335 -7.66 -0.44 27.26
N ILE A 336 -6.67 -0.99 27.96
CA ILE A 336 -5.43 -0.29 28.34
C ILE A 336 -4.37 -0.59 27.29
N ILE A 337 -3.74 0.47 26.77
CA ILE A 337 -2.58 0.38 25.89
C ILE A 337 -1.40 -0.33 26.58
N PHE A 338 -0.77 -1.25 25.87
CA PHE A 338 0.34 -2.06 26.38
C PHE A 338 1.71 -1.40 26.09
N ASP A 339 2.73 -1.59 26.93
CA ASP A 339 4.03 -0.93 26.74
C ASP A 339 5.03 -1.82 25.97
N PHE A 340 5.02 -1.74 24.64
CA PHE A 340 5.99 -2.44 23.78
C PHE A 340 7.42 -1.86 23.83
N THR A 341 7.68 -0.81 24.61
CA THR A 341 9.06 -0.33 24.86
C THR A 341 9.78 -1.19 25.90
N ASN A 342 9.02 -1.87 26.77
CA ASN A 342 9.55 -2.78 27.77
C ASN A 342 9.77 -4.17 27.16
N SER A 343 11.04 -4.55 26.96
CA SER A 343 11.39 -5.87 26.38
C SER A 343 10.80 -7.08 27.14
N ALA A 344 10.63 -7.00 28.46
CA ALA A 344 10.00 -8.08 29.24
C ALA A 344 8.48 -8.14 29.01
N ALA A 345 7.84 -6.98 28.85
CA ALA A 345 6.43 -6.89 28.49
C ALA A 345 6.19 -7.45 27.06
N THR A 346 7.05 -7.07 26.10
CA THR A 346 7.00 -7.59 24.74
C THR A 346 7.15 -9.12 24.71
N ALA A 347 8.12 -9.67 25.44
CA ALA A 347 8.30 -11.12 25.53
C ALA A 347 7.08 -11.81 26.14
N TRP A 348 6.50 -11.24 27.20
CA TRP A 348 5.28 -11.76 27.82
C TRP A 348 4.09 -11.76 26.85
N TRP A 349 3.93 -10.70 26.03
CA TRP A 349 2.91 -10.65 25.00
C TRP A 349 3.12 -11.74 23.94
N GLN A 350 4.37 -11.93 23.51
CA GLN A 350 4.75 -12.95 22.54
C GLN A 350 4.51 -14.38 23.06
N ASP A 351 4.79 -14.64 24.34
CA ASP A 351 4.51 -15.93 24.98
C ASP A 351 3.01 -16.28 24.92
N HIS A 352 2.13 -15.29 24.97
CA HIS A 352 0.69 -15.51 24.77
C HIS A 352 0.33 -15.74 23.30
N LEU A 353 1.01 -15.07 22.36
CA LEU A 353 0.81 -15.30 20.92
C LEU A 353 1.26 -16.70 20.47
N ASP A 354 2.16 -17.36 21.21
CA ASP A 354 2.57 -18.74 20.94
C ASP A 354 1.38 -19.72 21.00
N TYR A 355 0.32 -19.41 21.74
CA TYR A 355 -0.93 -20.17 21.70
C TYR A 355 -1.52 -20.20 20.29
N TYR A 356 -1.76 -19.04 19.68
CA TYR A 356 -2.34 -18.94 18.33
C TYR A 356 -1.39 -19.50 17.27
N LYS A 357 -0.10 -19.24 17.40
CA LYS A 357 0.92 -19.85 16.52
C LYS A 357 0.90 -21.37 16.60
N GLY A 358 0.74 -21.94 17.80
CA GLY A 358 0.61 -23.37 18.03
C GLY A 358 -0.63 -23.99 17.40
N LEU A 359 -1.70 -23.21 17.20
CA LEU A 359 -2.91 -23.62 16.47
C LEU A 359 -2.78 -23.52 14.95
N GLY A 360 -1.69 -22.93 14.44
CA GLY A 360 -1.49 -22.73 13.00
C GLY A 360 -1.92 -21.37 12.47
N ILE A 361 -2.06 -20.35 13.32
CA ILE A 361 -2.27 -18.97 12.85
C ILE A 361 -0.97 -18.43 12.23
N GLU A 362 -1.08 -17.91 11.01
CA GLU A 362 0.05 -17.44 10.19
C GLU A 362 -0.04 -15.94 9.85
N GLY A 363 -0.99 -15.23 10.46
CA GLY A 363 -1.31 -13.86 10.10
C GLY A 363 -2.00 -13.05 11.19
N TYR A 364 -1.81 -11.73 11.15
CA TYR A 364 -2.48 -10.80 12.04
C TYR A 364 -2.94 -9.54 11.31
N LYS A 365 -4.20 -9.15 11.51
CA LYS A 365 -4.72 -7.81 11.25
C LYS A 365 -4.50 -6.98 12.50
N LEU A 366 -3.54 -6.06 12.42
CA LEU A 366 -3.17 -5.14 13.49
C LEU A 366 -3.96 -3.85 13.34
N ASP A 367 -5.03 -3.80 14.10
CA ASP A 367 -5.87 -2.63 14.23
C ASP A 367 -5.32 -1.69 15.32
N TYR A 368 -5.62 -0.42 15.16
CA TYR A 368 -5.17 0.67 16.00
C TYR A 368 -3.66 0.96 16.04
N ALA A 369 -3.15 1.29 17.23
CA ALA A 369 -1.87 1.97 17.54
C ALA A 369 -1.86 3.50 17.38
N GLU A 370 -3.00 4.15 17.09
CA GLU A 370 -3.08 5.62 16.95
C GLU A 370 -3.42 6.38 18.24
N ASP A 371 -3.67 5.72 19.37
CA ASP A 371 -3.94 6.39 20.66
C ASP A 371 -2.85 7.37 21.07
N VAL A 372 -1.60 7.00 20.79
CA VAL A 372 -0.41 7.80 21.07
C VAL A 372 -0.03 8.69 19.88
N SER A 373 -0.84 8.65 18.81
CA SER A 373 -0.69 9.45 17.60
C SER A 373 -1.38 10.81 17.65
N LEU A 374 -2.12 11.10 18.72
CA LEU A 374 -2.54 12.46 19.08
C LEU A 374 -1.65 12.99 20.22
N PRO A 375 -0.47 13.56 19.93
CA PRO A 375 0.48 14.03 20.95
C PRO A 375 0.02 15.33 21.62
N SER A 376 -0.92 16.06 21.02
CA SER A 376 -1.42 17.33 21.54
C SER A 376 -2.93 17.33 21.76
N LEU A 377 -3.40 18.18 22.67
CA LEU A 377 -4.82 18.46 22.93
C LEU A 377 -4.94 19.97 23.08
N GLY A 378 -5.30 20.64 21.98
CA GLY A 378 -5.13 22.08 21.87
C GLY A 378 -3.65 22.45 22.02
N GLU A 379 -3.37 23.48 22.81
CA GLU A 379 -2.00 23.98 23.04
C GLU A 379 -1.19 23.10 24.03
N GLY A 380 -1.87 22.17 24.72
CA GLY A 380 -1.30 21.29 25.72
C GLY A 380 -0.88 19.91 25.16
N ARG A 381 -0.12 19.18 25.97
CA ARG A 381 0.31 17.81 25.66
C ARG A 381 -0.72 16.76 26.07
N ASN A 382 -0.87 15.71 25.26
CA ASN A 382 -1.54 14.47 25.64
C ASN A 382 -0.53 13.50 26.28
N VAL A 383 -0.11 13.78 27.51
CA VAL A 383 1.14 13.20 28.06
C VAL A 383 1.07 11.67 28.24
N PHE A 384 1.89 10.95 27.47
CA PHE A 384 2.24 9.55 27.71
C PHE A 384 3.68 9.44 28.20
N ARG A 385 4.00 8.43 29.00
CA ARG A 385 5.39 8.04 29.29
C ARG A 385 5.51 6.53 29.21
N PHE A 386 6.59 6.07 28.61
CA PHE A 386 6.90 4.65 28.43
C PHE A 386 8.11 4.22 29.26
N ALA A 387 8.31 2.91 29.41
CA ALA A 387 9.37 2.33 30.23
C ALA A 387 10.79 2.71 29.79
N ASP A 388 11.02 2.96 28.49
CA ASP A 388 12.32 3.42 27.97
C ASP A 388 12.57 4.94 28.16
N GLY A 389 11.60 5.66 28.73
CA GLY A 389 11.67 7.10 28.97
C GLY A 389 11.16 7.97 27.80
N SER A 390 10.74 7.36 26.70
CA SER A 390 10.06 8.06 25.61
C SER A 390 8.67 8.56 26.03
N ASP A 391 8.15 9.53 25.25
CA ASP A 391 6.85 10.17 25.46
C ASP A 391 6.08 10.32 24.13
N GLU A 392 4.86 10.87 24.21
CA GLU A 392 3.96 11.01 23.05
C GLU A 392 4.58 11.78 21.88
N ARG A 393 5.56 12.66 22.13
CA ARG A 393 6.17 13.51 21.09
C ARG A 393 6.99 12.73 20.07
N THR A 394 7.38 11.51 20.41
CA THR A 394 8.13 10.61 19.51
C THR A 394 7.41 9.28 19.30
N MET A 395 6.56 8.90 20.25
CA MET A 395 5.86 7.62 20.22
C MET A 395 4.64 7.58 19.31
N HIS A 396 4.16 8.71 18.78
CA HIS A 396 3.25 8.74 17.62
C HIS A 396 3.86 8.09 16.37
N ARG A 397 5.19 7.92 16.33
CA ARG A 397 5.88 7.04 15.38
C ARG A 397 6.35 5.74 16.04
N GLY A 398 7.05 5.85 17.17
CA GLY A 398 7.76 4.73 17.78
C GLY A 398 6.86 3.58 18.24
N TYR A 399 5.63 3.88 18.67
CA TYR A 399 4.70 2.89 19.18
C TYR A 399 4.21 1.94 18.10
N THR A 400 3.72 2.48 16.97
CA THR A 400 3.27 1.70 15.81
C THR A 400 4.36 0.75 15.34
N LEU A 401 5.61 1.24 15.25
CA LEU A 401 6.75 0.41 14.84
C LEU A 401 6.98 -0.75 15.81
N LYS A 402 7.04 -0.49 17.13
CA LYS A 402 7.26 -1.53 18.14
C LYS A 402 6.12 -2.55 18.21
N TYR A 403 4.87 -2.10 18.03
CA TYR A 403 3.72 -2.98 17.93
C TYR A 403 3.88 -3.93 16.74
N HIS A 404 4.23 -3.42 15.56
CA HIS A 404 4.42 -4.24 14.37
C HIS A 404 5.62 -5.18 14.48
N GLU A 405 6.74 -4.72 15.04
CA GLU A 405 7.92 -5.55 15.31
C GLU A 405 7.60 -6.75 16.20
N THR A 406 6.76 -6.52 17.23
CA THR A 406 6.34 -7.56 18.17
C THR A 406 5.63 -8.72 17.45
N TYR A 407 4.73 -8.42 16.52
CA TYR A 407 4.00 -9.42 15.76
C TYR A 407 4.82 -10.00 14.61
N ARG A 408 5.62 -9.17 13.93
CA ARG A 408 6.52 -9.64 12.85
C ARG A 408 7.46 -10.72 13.35
N ALA A 409 7.95 -10.62 14.58
CA ALA A 409 8.80 -11.64 15.21
C ALA A 409 8.07 -12.98 15.47
N MET A 410 6.74 -12.99 15.52
CA MET A 410 5.93 -14.20 15.71
C MET A 410 5.54 -14.89 14.41
N LEU A 411 5.64 -14.20 13.28
CA LEU A 411 5.32 -14.75 11.96
C LEU A 411 6.38 -15.77 11.49
N PRO A 412 6.03 -16.70 10.58
CA PRO A 412 6.99 -17.61 9.98
C PRO A 412 8.13 -16.89 9.25
N GLU A 413 9.33 -17.50 9.21
CA GLU A 413 10.49 -16.95 8.51
C GLU A 413 10.22 -16.74 7.00
N ALA A 414 9.42 -17.63 6.40
CA ALA A 414 8.97 -17.53 5.01
C ALA A 414 7.96 -16.39 4.75
N GLY A 415 7.58 -15.63 5.80
CA GLY A 415 6.57 -14.58 5.74
C GLY A 415 5.26 -14.99 6.43
N GLY A 416 4.42 -13.99 6.71
CA GLY A 416 3.03 -14.17 7.15
C GLY A 416 2.19 -12.97 6.69
N LEU A 417 0.93 -12.92 7.11
CA LEU A 417 0.09 -11.74 6.91
C LEU A 417 0.35 -10.75 8.05
N LEU A 418 0.81 -9.55 7.71
CA LEU A 418 0.87 -8.42 8.62
C LEU A 418 0.05 -7.29 8.00
N LEU A 419 -1.27 -7.35 8.19
CA LEU A 419 -2.20 -6.32 7.71
C LEU A 419 -2.30 -5.24 8.77
N THR A 420 -2.03 -3.98 8.46
CA THR A 420 -1.91 -2.92 9.48
C THR A 420 -2.66 -1.66 9.06
N ARG A 421 -3.36 -1.00 9.99
CA ARG A 421 -4.00 0.30 9.73
C ARG A 421 -2.99 1.45 9.71
N ALA A 422 -2.22 1.57 10.79
CA ALA A 422 -1.24 2.64 10.95
C ALA A 422 0.13 2.28 10.36
N GLY A 423 0.93 3.29 9.99
CA GLY A 423 2.29 3.07 9.50
C GLY A 423 3.13 4.35 9.50
N ARG A 424 4.45 4.19 9.49
CA ARG A 424 5.42 5.30 9.46
C ARG A 424 6.65 4.92 8.66
N TRP A 425 7.45 5.90 8.26
CA TRP A 425 8.74 5.62 7.64
C TRP A 425 9.59 4.65 8.47
N GLY A 426 10.16 3.64 7.81
CA GLY A 426 10.85 2.52 8.43
C GLY A 426 9.95 1.30 8.68
N SER A 427 8.64 1.45 8.82
CA SER A 427 7.73 0.30 9.01
C SER A 427 7.68 -0.61 7.78
N GLN A 428 7.96 -0.09 6.58
CA GLN A 428 7.91 -0.89 5.35
C GLN A 428 8.86 -2.09 5.37
N VAL A 429 9.97 -2.04 6.12
CA VAL A 429 10.94 -3.13 6.22
C VAL A 429 10.36 -4.40 6.86
N LEU A 430 9.25 -4.26 7.60
CA LEU A 430 8.53 -5.37 8.22
C LEU A 430 7.61 -6.09 7.23
N GLY A 431 7.42 -5.54 6.03
CA GLY A 431 6.48 -6.02 5.01
C GLY A 431 5.00 -5.89 5.38
N PRO A 432 4.54 -4.77 5.99
CA PRO A 432 3.13 -4.60 6.26
C PRO A 432 2.34 -4.43 4.95
N ILE A 433 1.13 -4.98 4.94
CA ILE A 433 0.09 -4.62 3.99
C ILE A 433 -0.72 -3.51 4.65
N ILE A 434 -0.79 -2.34 4.02
CA ILE A 434 -1.57 -1.22 4.56
C ILE A 434 -3.04 -1.37 4.16
N TRP A 435 -3.90 -1.28 5.16
CA TRP A 435 -5.35 -1.13 4.99
C TRP A 435 -5.75 0.32 5.36
N PRO A 436 -6.51 1.03 4.50
CA PRO A 436 -6.76 2.47 4.62
C PRO A 436 -7.78 2.87 5.69
N GLY A 437 -8.12 1.97 6.60
CA GLY A 437 -9.14 2.22 7.62
C GLY A 437 -10.57 2.07 7.09
N ASP A 438 -11.50 2.63 7.87
CA ASP A 438 -12.94 2.39 7.76
C ASP A 438 -13.58 3.29 6.68
N LEU A 439 -13.37 2.97 5.41
CA LEU A 439 -13.94 3.74 4.28
C LEU A 439 -15.45 3.55 4.14
N ASP A 440 -16.14 4.50 3.48
CA ASP A 440 -17.56 4.40 3.13
C ASP A 440 -17.83 3.23 2.16
N ALA A 441 -18.87 2.43 2.43
CA ALA A 441 -19.41 1.41 1.54
C ALA A 441 -20.21 2.00 0.35
N ARG A 442 -19.66 3.04 -0.29
CA ARG A 442 -20.30 3.85 -1.34
C ARG A 442 -19.26 4.32 -2.37
N MET A 443 -19.73 4.99 -3.43
CA MET A 443 -18.87 5.71 -4.39
C MET A 443 -18.71 7.21 -4.07
N ILE A 444 -18.93 7.59 -2.81
CA ILE A 444 -18.78 8.99 -2.36
C ILE A 444 -17.30 9.39 -2.32
N LYS A 445 -16.98 10.64 -2.67
CA LYS A 445 -15.60 11.14 -2.61
C LYS A 445 -15.26 11.63 -1.21
N HIS A 446 -13.98 11.60 -0.89
CA HIS A 446 -13.50 12.16 0.37
C HIS A 446 -13.86 13.64 0.49
N GLY A 447 -14.42 14.04 1.63
CA GLY A 447 -14.77 15.43 1.91
C GLY A 447 -16.13 15.88 1.38
N ASP A 448 -16.83 15.04 0.60
CA ASP A 448 -18.19 15.32 0.13
C ASP A 448 -19.16 15.47 1.31
N PRO A 449 -20.19 16.33 1.21
CA PRO A 449 -21.17 16.49 2.28
C PRO A 449 -22.01 15.21 2.44
N ILE A 450 -22.19 14.78 3.68
CA ILE A 450 -22.97 13.61 4.06
C ILE A 450 -23.85 13.93 5.27
N GLU A 451 -25.08 13.42 5.28
CA GLU A 451 -25.91 13.40 6.49
C GLU A 451 -25.61 12.10 7.24
N ASP A 452 -25.12 12.23 8.48
CA ASP A 452 -24.76 11.12 9.34
C ASP A 452 -25.24 11.42 10.77
N ASP A 453 -25.99 10.49 11.36
CA ASP A 453 -26.69 10.66 12.65
C ASP A 453 -27.54 11.96 12.77
N GLY A 454 -28.09 12.44 11.65
CA GLY A 454 -28.90 13.66 11.60
C GLY A 454 -28.09 14.96 11.64
N GLU A 455 -26.77 14.87 11.52
CA GLU A 455 -25.86 16.01 11.37
C GLU A 455 -25.20 16.00 9.99
N MET A 456 -24.97 17.19 9.43
CA MET A 456 -24.20 17.31 8.19
C MET A 456 -22.72 17.26 8.51
N LYS A 457 -22.03 16.23 8.01
CA LYS A 457 -20.59 16.01 8.15
C LYS A 457 -19.94 15.94 6.77
N ARG A 458 -18.63 15.70 6.74
CA ARG A 458 -17.89 15.34 5.51
C ARG A 458 -17.62 13.85 5.47
N ALA A 459 -17.80 13.22 4.31
CA ALA A 459 -17.57 11.80 4.13
C ALA A 459 -16.08 11.46 4.22
N VAL A 460 -15.76 10.32 4.83
CA VAL A 460 -14.40 9.75 4.76
C VAL A 460 -14.03 9.43 3.32
N GLY A 461 -15.02 9.05 2.50
CA GLY A 461 -14.84 8.63 1.12
C GLY A 461 -14.85 7.11 0.99
N GLY A 462 -15.33 6.63 -0.15
CA GLY A 462 -15.47 5.20 -0.42
C GLY A 462 -14.52 4.70 -1.50
N LEU A 463 -15.06 4.09 -2.57
CA LEU A 463 -14.24 3.49 -3.64
C LEU A 463 -13.17 4.43 -4.22
N HIS A 464 -13.51 5.71 -4.47
CA HIS A 464 -12.54 6.68 -4.97
C HIS A 464 -11.39 6.88 -3.96
N ALA A 465 -11.71 7.07 -2.68
CA ALA A 465 -10.71 7.24 -1.63
C ALA A 465 -9.77 6.01 -1.52
N SER A 466 -10.30 4.80 -1.66
CA SER A 466 -9.48 3.57 -1.73
C SER A 466 -8.48 3.62 -2.88
N ILE A 467 -8.88 4.10 -4.06
CA ILE A 467 -7.95 4.20 -5.20
C ILE A 467 -6.86 5.24 -4.92
N VAL A 468 -7.23 6.41 -4.40
CA VAL A 468 -6.26 7.48 -4.04
C VAL A 468 -5.25 6.98 -3.00
N ALA A 469 -5.70 6.24 -1.99
CA ALA A 469 -4.83 5.68 -0.95
C ALA A 469 -3.78 4.75 -1.55
N GLY A 470 -4.18 3.79 -2.39
CA GLY A 470 -3.24 2.87 -3.06
C GLY A 470 -2.22 3.58 -3.95
N ILE A 471 -2.65 4.62 -4.69
CA ILE A 471 -1.75 5.42 -5.54
C ILE A 471 -0.78 6.26 -4.71
N SER A 472 -1.20 6.75 -3.54
CA SER A 472 -0.38 7.61 -2.66
C SER A 472 0.61 6.82 -1.81
N LEU A 473 0.24 5.62 -1.36
CA LEU A 473 1.07 4.75 -0.53
C LEU A 473 2.31 4.22 -1.26
N GLY A 474 2.16 3.82 -2.53
CA GLY A 474 3.25 3.32 -3.37
C GLY A 474 4.50 4.24 -3.37
N PRO A 475 4.42 5.50 -3.84
CA PRO A 475 5.53 6.45 -3.82
C PRO A 475 5.91 6.91 -2.40
N SER A 476 5.12 6.59 -1.37
CA SER A 476 5.42 6.89 0.04
C SER A 476 6.19 5.77 0.75
N GLY A 477 6.53 4.69 0.06
CA GLY A 477 7.35 3.61 0.61
C GLY A 477 6.60 2.34 0.96
N PHE A 478 5.29 2.28 0.73
CA PHE A 478 4.41 1.16 1.09
C PHE A 478 3.82 0.53 -0.19
N PRO A 479 4.48 -0.49 -0.76
CA PRO A 479 4.06 -1.08 -2.02
C PRO A 479 2.92 -2.10 -1.90
N PHE A 480 2.59 -2.53 -0.67
CA PHE A 480 1.53 -3.50 -0.39
C PHE A 480 0.36 -2.82 0.30
N TYR A 481 -0.79 -2.89 -0.36
CA TYR A 481 -2.02 -2.19 -0.03
C TYR A 481 -3.23 -3.06 -0.37
N GLY A 482 -4.23 -3.06 0.51
CA GLY A 482 -5.54 -3.66 0.28
C GLY A 482 -6.63 -2.98 1.11
N SER A 483 -7.65 -2.43 0.44
CA SER A 483 -8.85 -1.90 1.12
C SER A 483 -9.86 -2.99 1.43
N ASP A 484 -10.76 -2.71 2.38
CA ASP A 484 -12.00 -3.48 2.53
C ASP A 484 -12.83 -3.38 1.26
N THR A 485 -12.81 -4.44 0.46
CA THR A 485 -13.56 -4.50 -0.80
C THR A 485 -15.04 -4.57 -0.48
N GLY A 486 -15.73 -3.45 -0.69
CA GLY A 486 -17.13 -3.24 -0.29
C GLY A 486 -17.30 -2.14 0.76
N GLY A 487 -16.21 -1.64 1.36
CA GLY A 487 -16.22 -0.61 2.37
C GLY A 487 -16.68 -1.09 3.75
N TYR A 488 -16.51 -0.23 4.74
CA TYR A 488 -16.79 -0.51 6.14
C TYR A 488 -17.95 0.35 6.65
N ARG A 489 -17.83 1.68 6.61
CA ARG A 489 -18.89 2.57 7.08
C ARG A 489 -20.12 2.48 6.19
N HIS A 490 -21.31 2.56 6.78
CA HIS A 490 -22.58 2.54 6.05
C HIS A 490 -22.82 1.28 5.20
N SER A 491 -22.18 0.17 5.59
CA SER A 491 -22.41 -1.15 4.98
C SER A 491 -23.84 -1.65 5.22
N PRO A 492 -24.38 -2.53 4.35
CA PRO A 492 -23.77 -3.10 3.15
C PRO A 492 -23.67 -2.11 1.97
N PRO A 493 -22.68 -2.27 1.08
CA PRO A 493 -22.69 -1.59 -0.22
C PRO A 493 -23.85 -2.10 -1.09
N ASP A 494 -24.27 -1.30 -2.07
CA ASP A 494 -25.11 -1.81 -3.15
C ASP A 494 -24.32 -2.72 -4.12
N THR A 495 -25.03 -3.45 -4.99
CA THR A 495 -24.41 -4.44 -5.89
C THR A 495 -23.49 -3.81 -6.94
N GLU A 496 -23.75 -2.56 -7.35
CA GLU A 496 -22.89 -1.81 -8.26
C GLU A 496 -21.59 -1.42 -7.57
N THR A 497 -21.68 -0.83 -6.38
CA THR A 497 -20.55 -0.42 -5.55
C THR A 497 -19.66 -1.61 -5.24
N PHE A 498 -20.22 -2.70 -4.74
CA PHE A 498 -19.46 -3.91 -4.42
C PHE A 498 -18.72 -4.45 -5.65
N ARG A 499 -19.41 -4.48 -6.81
CA ARG A 499 -18.82 -4.96 -8.06
C ARG A 499 -17.69 -4.07 -8.57
N ARG A 500 -17.88 -2.75 -8.64
CA ARG A 500 -16.82 -1.82 -9.05
C ARG A 500 -15.62 -1.85 -8.10
N TRP A 501 -15.87 -2.11 -6.82
CA TRP A 501 -14.80 -2.24 -5.84
C TRP A 501 -13.96 -3.49 -6.07
N PHE A 502 -14.57 -4.67 -6.25
CA PHE A 502 -13.77 -5.87 -6.53
C PHE A 502 -13.15 -5.87 -7.93
N GLU A 503 -13.77 -5.18 -8.90
CA GLU A 503 -13.16 -4.90 -10.20
C GLU A 503 -11.82 -4.19 -10.02
N GLN A 504 -11.78 -3.18 -9.14
CA GLN A 504 -10.59 -2.41 -8.82
C GLN A 504 -9.56 -3.19 -8.00
N THR A 505 -9.96 -3.84 -6.89
CA THR A 505 -9.00 -4.52 -6.00
C THR A 505 -8.37 -5.75 -6.63
N ALA A 506 -9.01 -6.38 -7.61
CA ALA A 506 -8.41 -7.45 -8.40
C ALA A 506 -7.12 -7.04 -9.12
N PHE A 507 -6.95 -5.74 -9.42
CA PHE A 507 -5.75 -5.17 -10.06
C PHE A 507 -4.98 -4.23 -9.11
N SER A 508 -5.10 -4.46 -7.80
CA SER A 508 -4.24 -3.88 -6.76
C SER A 508 -3.27 -4.94 -6.20
N SER A 509 -2.40 -4.55 -5.27
CA SER A 509 -1.41 -5.46 -4.67
C SER A 509 -2.02 -6.53 -3.77
N VAL A 510 -3.12 -6.22 -3.06
CA VAL A 510 -3.84 -7.14 -2.18
C VAL A 510 -5.34 -6.95 -2.36
N MET A 511 -6.08 -8.06 -2.41
CA MET A 511 -7.53 -8.08 -2.50
C MET A 511 -8.10 -8.71 -1.22
N GLN A 512 -8.73 -7.90 -0.37
CA GLN A 512 -9.45 -8.39 0.82
C GLN A 512 -10.94 -8.06 0.76
N ILE A 513 -11.79 -9.05 1.01
CA ILE A 513 -13.23 -8.97 0.82
C ILE A 513 -13.94 -9.15 2.16
N GLY A 514 -14.73 -8.15 2.53
CA GLY A 514 -15.53 -8.15 3.74
C GLY A 514 -16.06 -6.74 4.02
N THR A 515 -17.08 -6.66 4.87
CA THR A 515 -17.77 -5.42 5.25
C THR A 515 -18.14 -5.46 6.74
N SER A 516 -18.41 -4.30 7.34
CA SER A 516 -18.87 -4.22 8.74
C SER A 516 -20.26 -4.84 8.97
N ALA A 517 -21.04 -5.03 7.90
CA ALA A 517 -22.33 -5.71 7.94
C ALA A 517 -22.21 -7.23 7.70
N ASN A 518 -20.98 -7.76 7.78
CA ASN A 518 -20.65 -9.18 7.65
C ASN A 518 -21.01 -9.78 6.30
N ASN A 519 -21.07 -9.01 5.22
CA ASN A 519 -21.53 -9.54 3.94
C ASN A 519 -20.37 -10.11 3.12
N VAL A 520 -20.63 -11.24 2.49
CA VAL A 520 -19.73 -11.91 1.53
C VAL A 520 -20.39 -12.00 0.16
N ALA A 521 -19.58 -12.18 -0.89
CA ALA A 521 -20.04 -12.03 -2.27
C ALA A 521 -21.23 -12.93 -2.66
N TRP A 522 -21.30 -14.15 -2.11
CA TRP A 522 -22.35 -15.12 -2.42
C TRP A 522 -23.69 -14.85 -1.70
N GLU A 523 -23.75 -13.90 -0.77
CA GLU A 523 -24.96 -13.56 -0.01
C GLU A 523 -25.78 -12.42 -0.63
N PHE A 524 -25.27 -11.76 -1.67
CA PHE A 524 -25.97 -10.65 -2.35
C PHE A 524 -27.15 -11.09 -3.23
N GLY A 525 -27.32 -12.40 -3.47
CA GLY A 525 -28.44 -12.94 -4.24
C GLY A 525 -28.44 -12.55 -5.74
N ASP A 526 -27.32 -12.07 -6.27
CA ASP A 526 -27.12 -11.68 -7.67
C ASP A 526 -26.12 -12.64 -8.34
N SER A 527 -26.61 -13.48 -9.25
CA SER A 527 -25.76 -14.46 -9.95
C SER A 527 -24.75 -13.80 -10.88
N ALA A 528 -25.10 -12.67 -11.52
CA ALA A 528 -24.17 -11.95 -12.39
C ALA A 528 -23.06 -11.30 -11.58
N LEU A 529 -23.35 -10.88 -10.35
CA LEU A 529 -22.35 -10.38 -9.42
C LEU A 529 -21.40 -11.50 -9.00
N LEU A 530 -21.95 -12.65 -8.63
CA LEU A 530 -21.16 -13.81 -8.24
C LEU A 530 -20.27 -14.32 -9.39
N ASP A 531 -20.77 -14.34 -10.63
CA ASP A 531 -19.99 -14.71 -11.80
C ASP A 531 -18.83 -13.73 -12.06
N SER A 532 -19.10 -12.43 -11.97
CA SER A 532 -18.05 -11.40 -12.06
C SER A 532 -17.03 -11.56 -10.92
N TYR A 533 -17.50 -11.75 -9.68
CA TYR A 533 -16.65 -11.94 -8.52
C TYR A 533 -15.70 -13.14 -8.68
N ARG A 534 -16.22 -14.26 -9.19
CA ARG A 534 -15.43 -15.46 -9.52
C ARG A 534 -14.33 -15.15 -10.54
N GLU A 535 -14.66 -14.39 -11.58
CA GLU A 535 -13.69 -14.01 -12.61
C GLU A 535 -12.59 -13.08 -12.06
N TYR A 536 -12.97 -12.03 -11.32
CA TYR A 536 -12.01 -11.03 -10.82
C TYR A 536 -11.12 -11.56 -9.69
N THR A 537 -11.64 -12.37 -8.76
CA THR A 537 -10.80 -13.06 -7.76
C THR A 537 -9.77 -13.97 -8.42
N ARG A 538 -10.16 -14.67 -9.49
CA ARG A 538 -9.24 -15.49 -10.26
C ARG A 538 -8.23 -14.66 -11.03
N TRP A 539 -8.60 -13.52 -11.62
CA TRP A 539 -7.64 -12.62 -12.26
C TRP A 539 -6.59 -12.10 -11.30
N HIS A 540 -6.99 -11.70 -10.09
CA HIS A 540 -6.06 -11.29 -9.04
C HIS A 540 -5.03 -12.39 -8.75
N LEU A 541 -5.51 -13.62 -8.56
CA LEU A 541 -4.65 -14.77 -8.28
C LEU A 541 -3.74 -15.12 -9.47
N ARG A 542 -4.27 -15.03 -10.70
CA ARG A 542 -3.48 -15.24 -11.92
C ARG A 542 -2.34 -14.25 -12.04
N LEU A 543 -2.50 -13.01 -11.58
CA LEU A 543 -1.46 -11.98 -11.64
C LEU A 543 -0.31 -12.21 -10.65
N PHE A 544 -0.42 -13.15 -9.71
CA PHE A 544 0.60 -13.40 -8.69
C PHE A 544 2.04 -13.44 -9.24
N PRO A 545 2.38 -14.13 -10.36
CA PRO A 545 3.76 -14.19 -10.84
C PRO A 545 4.30 -12.82 -11.29
N TYR A 546 3.42 -11.96 -11.82
CA TYR A 546 3.75 -10.60 -12.19
C TYR A 546 3.91 -9.73 -10.94
N THR A 547 2.91 -9.71 -10.05
CA THR A 547 2.94 -8.93 -8.81
C THR A 547 4.13 -9.30 -7.93
N TRP A 548 4.43 -10.60 -7.80
CA TRP A 548 5.57 -11.09 -7.02
C TRP A 548 6.92 -10.77 -7.68
N THR A 549 6.98 -10.76 -9.02
CA THR A 549 8.16 -10.24 -9.74
C THR A 549 8.38 -8.76 -9.42
N LEU A 550 7.33 -7.94 -9.45
CA LEU A 550 7.43 -6.52 -9.11
C LEU A 550 7.88 -6.33 -7.66
N ALA A 551 7.30 -7.09 -6.71
CA ALA A 551 7.67 -7.04 -5.29
C ALA A 551 9.17 -7.31 -5.08
N HIS A 552 9.73 -8.33 -5.74
CA HIS A 552 11.16 -8.62 -5.69
C HIS A 552 12.01 -7.55 -6.40
N GLN A 553 11.52 -6.97 -7.50
CA GLN A 553 12.25 -5.95 -8.25
C GLN A 553 12.42 -4.65 -7.48
N ILE A 554 11.58 -4.34 -6.48
CA ILE A 554 11.72 -3.15 -5.62
C ILE A 554 13.13 -3.05 -5.03
N ALA A 555 13.73 -4.16 -4.61
CA ALA A 555 15.10 -4.21 -4.07
C ALA A 555 16.18 -3.72 -5.06
N THR A 556 15.88 -3.70 -6.35
CA THR A 556 16.80 -3.30 -7.42
C THR A 556 16.41 -1.97 -8.07
N THR A 557 15.12 -1.75 -8.35
CA THR A 557 14.61 -0.58 -9.07
C THR A 557 14.09 0.52 -8.15
N GLY A 558 13.65 0.16 -6.94
CA GLY A 558 12.88 1.02 -6.04
C GLY A 558 11.44 1.30 -6.45
N HIS A 559 11.01 0.88 -7.66
CA HIS A 559 9.71 1.29 -8.19
C HIS A 559 8.55 0.60 -7.47
N PRO A 560 7.53 1.34 -7.01
CA PRO A 560 6.34 0.74 -6.40
C PRO A 560 5.54 -0.08 -7.42
N ILE A 561 4.64 -0.93 -6.90
CA ILE A 561 3.77 -1.80 -7.72
C ILE A 561 2.69 -0.96 -8.41
N GLN A 562 1.87 -0.22 -7.64
CA GLN A 562 0.97 0.80 -8.17
C GLN A 562 1.74 2.11 -8.35
N ARG A 563 1.69 2.68 -9.55
CA ARG A 563 2.53 3.81 -9.95
C ARG A 563 1.67 4.99 -10.41
N PRO A 564 1.83 6.18 -9.81
CA PRO A 564 1.16 7.39 -10.28
C PRO A 564 1.68 7.80 -11.66
N ILE A 565 0.79 8.06 -12.61
CA ILE A 565 1.16 8.41 -14.00
C ILE A 565 2.07 9.64 -14.05
N GLY A 566 1.81 10.66 -13.24
CA GLY A 566 2.62 11.89 -13.22
C GLY A 566 4.06 11.72 -12.73
N LEU A 567 4.38 10.63 -12.01
CA LEU A 567 5.78 10.28 -11.67
C LEU A 567 6.46 9.44 -12.75
N VAL A 568 5.69 8.63 -13.49
CA VAL A 568 6.20 7.79 -14.58
C VAL A 568 6.46 8.60 -15.83
N GLU A 569 5.53 9.49 -16.20
CA GLU A 569 5.62 10.34 -17.38
C GLU A 569 5.23 11.80 -17.06
N PRO A 570 6.12 12.56 -16.37
CA PRO A 570 5.87 13.95 -15.99
C PRO A 570 5.47 14.87 -17.14
N ALA A 571 5.97 14.57 -18.35
CA ALA A 571 5.72 15.36 -19.56
C ALA A 571 4.23 15.41 -19.96
N LEU A 572 3.39 14.50 -19.46
CA LEU A 572 1.93 14.54 -19.68
C LEU A 572 1.27 15.71 -18.95
N GLY A 573 1.85 16.20 -17.85
CA GLY A 573 1.22 17.22 -16.99
C GLY A 573 -0.10 16.77 -16.37
N ALA A 574 -0.36 15.46 -16.32
CA ALA A 574 -1.59 14.86 -15.82
C ALA A 574 -1.34 14.09 -14.51
N HIS A 575 -2.25 14.27 -13.55
CA HIS A 575 -2.14 13.71 -12.20
C HIS A 575 -3.47 13.06 -11.76
N PRO A 576 -3.98 12.05 -12.48
CA PRO A 576 -5.26 11.45 -12.16
C PRO A 576 -5.21 10.74 -10.79
N SER A 577 -6.28 10.90 -10.02
CA SER A 577 -6.48 10.31 -8.69
C SER A 577 -7.21 8.96 -8.74
N ASP A 578 -7.69 8.56 -9.91
CA ASP A 578 -8.53 7.38 -10.14
C ASP A 578 -8.02 6.50 -11.31
N GLU A 579 -6.74 6.64 -11.66
CA GLU A 579 -6.09 5.94 -12.77
C GLU A 579 -4.60 5.73 -12.45
N TYR A 580 -4.09 4.52 -12.68
CA TYR A 580 -2.71 4.18 -12.33
C TYR A 580 -2.12 3.12 -13.25
N LEU A 581 -0.78 3.05 -13.23
CA LEU A 581 -0.05 1.94 -13.83
C LEU A 581 0.18 0.85 -12.77
N PHE A 582 -0.11 -0.40 -13.12
CA PHE A 582 0.22 -1.58 -12.30
C PHE A 582 1.48 -2.25 -12.88
N GLY A 583 2.62 -1.91 -12.29
CA GLY A 583 3.94 -2.09 -12.90
C GLY A 583 4.07 -1.33 -14.23
N ASP A 584 4.81 -1.89 -15.19
CA ASP A 584 5.01 -1.28 -16.51
C ASP A 584 3.97 -1.72 -17.57
N ALA A 585 3.33 -2.87 -17.33
CA ALA A 585 2.53 -3.56 -18.33
C ALA A 585 1.07 -3.13 -18.38
N LEU A 586 0.46 -2.73 -17.26
CA LEU A 586 -0.99 -2.53 -17.16
C LEU A 586 -1.34 -1.07 -16.84
N LEU A 587 -2.33 -0.53 -17.55
CA LEU A 587 -3.03 0.70 -17.21
C LEU A 587 -4.41 0.35 -16.68
N VAL A 588 -4.71 0.79 -15.45
CA VAL A 588 -5.95 0.47 -14.72
C VAL A 588 -6.72 1.76 -14.47
N ALA A 589 -7.98 1.82 -14.91
CA ALA A 589 -8.84 2.99 -14.75
C ALA A 589 -10.23 2.60 -14.20
N PRO A 590 -10.37 2.39 -12.87
CA PRO A 590 -11.62 1.96 -12.24
C PRO A 590 -12.77 2.96 -12.32
N VAL A 591 -14.01 2.52 -12.50
CA VAL A 591 -15.16 3.44 -12.49
C VAL A 591 -15.51 3.83 -11.06
N THR A 592 -15.45 5.13 -10.75
CA THR A 592 -15.73 5.68 -9.42
C THR A 592 -17.01 6.51 -9.34
N GLU A 593 -17.81 6.54 -10.40
CA GLU A 593 -19.08 7.27 -10.46
C GLU A 593 -20.25 6.30 -10.60
N GLN A 594 -21.23 6.41 -9.70
CA GLN A 594 -22.41 5.56 -9.69
C GLN A 594 -23.19 5.69 -11.01
N GLY A 595 -23.60 4.57 -11.60
CA GLY A 595 -24.36 4.49 -12.85
C GLY A 595 -23.53 4.73 -14.11
N ALA A 596 -22.23 5.03 -13.99
CA ALA A 596 -21.39 5.29 -15.14
C ALA A 596 -21.09 4.01 -15.93
N THR A 597 -21.24 4.11 -17.25
CA THR A 597 -20.98 3.03 -18.22
C THR A 597 -19.90 3.39 -19.24
N SER A 598 -19.27 4.55 -19.05
CA SER A 598 -18.08 5.03 -19.76
C SER A 598 -17.34 6.00 -18.86
N ARG A 599 -16.03 6.16 -19.07
CA ARG A 599 -15.22 7.18 -18.39
C ARG A 599 -14.14 7.73 -19.29
N GLU A 600 -13.58 8.87 -18.93
CA GLU A 600 -12.35 9.38 -19.53
C GLU A 600 -11.14 8.63 -18.96
N VAL A 601 -10.16 8.34 -19.81
CA VAL A 601 -8.91 7.64 -19.49
C VAL A 601 -7.73 8.35 -20.16
N ILE A 602 -6.64 8.54 -19.42
CA ILE A 602 -5.44 9.25 -19.85
C ILE A 602 -4.36 8.24 -20.21
N PHE A 603 -4.22 7.96 -21.51
CA PHE A 603 -3.22 7.01 -22.00
C PHE A 603 -1.83 7.65 -22.05
N PRO A 604 -0.84 7.11 -21.30
CA PRO A 604 0.55 7.54 -21.43
C PRO A 604 1.14 7.16 -22.79
N SER A 605 2.34 7.64 -23.10
CA SER A 605 3.03 7.32 -24.36
C SER A 605 3.13 5.81 -24.59
N GLY A 606 2.77 5.37 -25.80
CA GLY A 606 2.84 3.97 -26.22
C GLY A 606 1.53 3.46 -26.80
N ARG A 607 1.56 2.22 -27.28
CA ARG A 607 0.37 1.51 -27.79
C ARG A 607 -0.25 0.69 -26.66
N TRP A 608 -1.55 0.86 -26.45
CA TRP A 608 -2.32 0.22 -25.39
C TRP A 608 -3.41 -0.67 -26.00
N ILE A 609 -3.53 -1.89 -25.48
CA ILE A 609 -4.46 -2.91 -25.98
C ILE A 609 -5.48 -3.19 -24.88
N ASN A 610 -6.76 -2.95 -25.14
CA ASN A 610 -7.82 -3.28 -24.21
C ASN A 610 -7.73 -4.77 -23.86
N PHE A 611 -7.67 -5.06 -22.56
CA PHE A 611 -7.37 -6.37 -22.03
C PHE A 611 -8.47 -7.42 -22.34
N TRP A 612 -9.69 -6.95 -22.60
CA TRP A 612 -10.89 -7.77 -22.78
C TRP A 612 -11.26 -7.98 -24.23
N ASP A 613 -11.24 -6.91 -25.03
CA ASP A 613 -11.74 -6.91 -26.42
C ASP A 613 -10.64 -6.69 -27.48
N GLY A 614 -9.41 -6.41 -27.06
CA GLY A 614 -8.26 -6.22 -27.95
C GLY A 614 -8.25 -4.90 -28.74
N THR A 615 -9.16 -3.96 -28.46
CA THR A 615 -9.18 -2.63 -29.07
C THR A 615 -7.86 -1.90 -28.80
N VAL A 616 -7.34 -1.21 -29.82
CA VAL A 616 -6.03 -0.54 -29.75
C VAL A 616 -6.21 0.97 -29.58
N ILE A 617 -5.45 1.56 -28.64
CA ILE A 617 -5.36 3.00 -28.41
C ILE A 617 -3.88 3.42 -28.47
N GLU A 618 -3.59 4.49 -29.21
CA GLU A 618 -2.25 5.07 -29.31
C GLU A 618 -2.16 6.30 -28.39
N GLY A 619 -1.29 6.22 -27.38
CA GLY A 619 -0.94 7.35 -26.52
C GLY A 619 0.28 8.14 -27.03
N PRO A 620 0.53 9.35 -26.50
CA PRO A 620 -0.22 9.96 -25.41
C PRO A 620 -1.53 10.61 -25.87
N THR A 621 -2.64 10.30 -25.21
CA THR A 621 -3.97 10.85 -25.53
C THR A 621 -4.94 10.67 -24.38
N THR A 622 -6.05 11.40 -24.42
CA THR A 622 -7.18 11.22 -23.50
C THR A 622 -8.40 10.78 -24.30
N VAL A 623 -9.06 9.70 -23.88
CA VAL A 623 -10.20 9.11 -24.62
C VAL A 623 -11.33 8.73 -23.66
N THR A 624 -12.57 9.00 -24.05
CA THR A 624 -13.74 8.42 -23.39
C THR A 624 -13.94 6.98 -23.86
N VAL A 625 -13.84 6.03 -22.93
CA VAL A 625 -13.91 4.59 -23.22
C VAL A 625 -15.16 3.99 -22.61
N SER A 626 -15.67 2.90 -23.20
CA SER A 626 -16.75 2.12 -22.63
C SER A 626 -16.27 1.41 -21.35
N ALA A 627 -17.12 1.43 -20.32
CA ALA A 627 -16.84 0.88 -19.01
C ALA A 627 -18.13 0.31 -18.40
N PRO A 628 -18.82 -0.64 -19.05
CA PRO A 628 -20.04 -1.22 -18.49
C PRO A 628 -19.73 -1.98 -17.20
N LEU A 629 -20.78 -2.24 -16.42
CA LEU A 629 -20.67 -3.01 -15.19
C LEU A 629 -20.17 -4.44 -15.51
N GLY A 630 -19.15 -4.92 -14.80
CA GLY A 630 -18.45 -6.19 -15.07
C GLY A 630 -17.19 -6.05 -15.94
N ALA A 631 -16.93 -4.89 -16.55
CA ALA A 631 -15.77 -4.67 -17.42
C ALA A 631 -14.99 -3.42 -17.00
N LEU A 632 -13.97 -3.63 -16.17
CA LEU A 632 -12.99 -2.62 -15.79
C LEU A 632 -12.24 -2.10 -17.03
N PRO A 633 -12.15 -0.78 -17.29
CA PRO A 633 -11.19 -0.25 -18.25
C PRO A 633 -9.75 -0.63 -17.85
N LEU A 634 -9.20 -1.62 -18.57
CA LEU A 634 -7.91 -2.22 -18.32
C LEU A 634 -7.18 -2.42 -19.64
N TYR A 635 -5.93 -1.99 -19.70
CA TYR A 635 -5.15 -2.03 -20.93
C TYR A 635 -3.77 -2.61 -20.71
N LEU A 636 -3.36 -3.50 -21.60
CA LEU A 636 -2.00 -4.05 -21.69
C LEU A 636 -1.17 -3.19 -22.64
N ARG A 637 0.00 -2.73 -22.18
CA ARG A 637 0.99 -2.06 -23.03
C ARG A 637 1.51 -3.05 -24.08
N ALA A 638 1.46 -2.67 -25.36
CA ALA A 638 1.95 -3.49 -26.45
C ALA A 638 3.42 -3.86 -26.23
N GLY A 639 3.74 -5.13 -26.46
CA GLY A 639 5.06 -5.72 -26.26
C GLY A 639 5.38 -6.16 -24.81
N SER A 640 4.67 -5.65 -23.80
CA SER A 640 4.95 -6.01 -22.41
C SER A 640 4.46 -7.44 -22.10
N PRO A 641 5.35 -8.40 -21.74
CA PRO A 641 4.91 -9.72 -21.35
C PRO A 641 4.28 -9.69 -19.95
N LEU A 642 3.08 -10.27 -19.82
CA LEU A 642 2.37 -10.41 -18.57
C LEU A 642 2.36 -11.88 -18.15
N PRO A 643 3.23 -12.29 -17.19
CA PRO A 643 3.24 -13.64 -16.65
C PRO A 643 2.03 -13.87 -15.74
N LEU A 644 1.36 -15.01 -15.92
CA LEU A 644 0.11 -15.37 -15.28
C LEU A 644 0.16 -16.83 -14.80
N LEU A 645 -0.55 -17.13 -13.71
CA LEU A 645 -0.93 -18.51 -13.41
C LEU A 645 -2.01 -18.99 -14.38
N ARG A 646 -2.20 -20.32 -14.38
CA ARG A 646 -3.29 -20.99 -15.07
C ARG A 646 -4.65 -20.47 -14.62
N ASP A 647 -5.62 -20.50 -15.51
CA ASP A 647 -6.97 -19.97 -15.31
C ASP A 647 -7.93 -20.93 -14.57
N THR A 648 -7.41 -21.97 -13.93
CA THR A 648 -8.12 -22.82 -12.96
C THR A 648 -7.65 -22.62 -11.53
N ILE A 649 -6.65 -21.75 -11.31
CA ILE A 649 -6.02 -21.60 -10.00
C ILE A 649 -7.01 -21.13 -8.93
N ASP A 650 -6.98 -21.79 -7.76
CA ASP A 650 -7.86 -21.51 -6.62
C ASP A 650 -7.12 -20.91 -5.43
N THR A 651 -5.85 -21.28 -5.23
CA THR A 651 -5.06 -20.80 -4.09
C THR A 651 -3.55 -20.81 -4.35
N LEU A 652 -2.81 -19.97 -3.62
CA LEU A 652 -1.34 -20.04 -3.56
C LEU A 652 -0.83 -21.06 -2.53
N SER A 653 -1.69 -21.53 -1.64
CA SER A 653 -1.30 -22.32 -0.47
C SER A 653 -1.47 -23.83 -0.71
N PRO A 654 -0.67 -24.69 -0.07
CA PRO A 654 -0.81 -26.14 -0.15
C PRO A 654 -2.21 -26.62 0.26
N THR A 655 -2.68 -27.70 -0.36
CA THR A 655 -3.94 -28.39 -0.03
C THR A 655 -3.71 -29.90 0.07
N VAL A 656 -4.52 -30.60 0.87
CA VAL A 656 -4.55 -32.07 0.91
C VAL A 656 -5.54 -32.68 -0.07
N ASP A 657 -6.39 -31.87 -0.71
CA ASP A 657 -7.39 -32.28 -1.71
C ASP A 657 -7.14 -31.62 -3.08
N PRO A 658 -6.04 -32.00 -3.78
CA PRO A 658 -5.71 -31.43 -5.09
C PRO A 658 -6.67 -31.84 -6.21
N ALA A 659 -7.64 -32.71 -5.94
CA ALA A 659 -8.71 -33.04 -6.89
C ALA A 659 -9.84 -32.00 -6.83
N ARG A 660 -10.04 -31.34 -5.68
CA ARG A 660 -11.02 -30.28 -5.47
C ARG A 660 -10.42 -28.88 -5.56
N VAL A 661 -9.17 -28.69 -5.16
CA VAL A 661 -8.54 -27.37 -5.03
C VAL A 661 -7.27 -27.27 -5.88
N ASP A 662 -7.27 -26.38 -6.87
CA ASP A 662 -6.12 -26.13 -7.73
C ASP A 662 -5.12 -25.18 -7.06
N SER A 663 -3.99 -25.71 -6.60
CA SER A 663 -3.00 -24.98 -5.79
C SER A 663 -1.67 -24.75 -6.49
N PHE A 664 -1.13 -23.54 -6.37
CA PHE A 664 0.20 -23.19 -6.84
C PHE A 664 1.30 -23.92 -6.07
N ALA A 665 1.22 -23.93 -4.73
CA ALA A 665 2.21 -24.60 -3.89
C ALA A 665 2.20 -26.13 -4.03
N THR A 666 1.06 -26.74 -4.37
CA THR A 666 0.99 -28.17 -4.69
C THR A 666 1.51 -28.45 -6.10
N SER A 667 1.17 -27.60 -7.07
CA SER A 667 1.61 -27.73 -8.46
C SER A 667 1.74 -26.36 -9.14
N VAL A 668 2.96 -25.97 -9.47
CA VAL A 668 3.26 -24.71 -10.17
C VAL A 668 2.63 -24.70 -11.57
N GLY A 669 2.77 -25.79 -12.32
CA GLY A 669 2.28 -25.93 -13.69
C GLY A 669 3.03 -25.04 -14.70
N ARG A 670 2.48 -24.93 -15.91
CA ARG A 670 3.01 -24.04 -16.96
C ARG A 670 2.74 -22.57 -16.65
N LEU A 671 3.70 -21.71 -16.98
CA LEU A 671 3.49 -20.28 -16.96
C LEU A 671 2.60 -19.85 -18.12
N TRP A 672 1.59 -19.03 -17.87
CA TRP A 672 0.84 -18.38 -18.93
C TRP A 672 1.48 -17.01 -19.21
N ILE A 673 1.66 -16.66 -20.48
CA ILE A 673 2.33 -15.42 -20.88
C ILE A 673 1.37 -14.66 -21.79
N ARG A 674 0.62 -13.71 -21.25
CA ARG A 674 -0.21 -12.83 -22.08
C ARG A 674 0.65 -11.70 -22.62
N VAL A 675 0.58 -11.46 -23.93
CA VAL A 675 1.33 -10.38 -24.58
C VAL A 675 0.63 -9.94 -25.86
N ALA A 676 0.79 -8.68 -26.23
CA ALA A 676 0.36 -8.17 -27.53
C ALA A 676 1.57 -7.81 -28.39
N SER A 677 1.45 -7.94 -29.71
CA SER A 677 2.50 -7.54 -30.65
C SER A 677 2.92 -6.07 -30.42
N GLY A 678 4.22 -5.83 -30.26
CA GLY A 678 4.75 -4.52 -29.93
C GLY A 678 6.27 -4.43 -30.00
N PRO A 679 6.85 -3.32 -29.50
CA PRO A 679 8.29 -3.12 -29.41
C PRO A 679 8.98 -4.25 -28.64
N GLU A 680 10.29 -4.44 -28.87
CA GLU A 680 11.08 -5.41 -28.12
C GLU A 680 11.06 -5.11 -26.62
N ALA A 681 10.73 -6.13 -25.82
CA ALA A 681 10.69 -6.03 -24.36
C ALA A 681 11.11 -7.36 -23.72
N SER A 682 11.62 -7.29 -22.51
CA SER A 682 11.94 -8.47 -21.71
C SER A 682 11.61 -8.26 -20.24
N LEU A 683 11.18 -9.34 -19.58
CA LEU A 683 10.90 -9.39 -18.15
C LEU A 683 11.70 -10.55 -17.54
N ALA A 684 12.53 -10.22 -16.55
CA ALA A 684 13.15 -11.20 -15.67
C ALA A 684 12.30 -11.34 -14.40
N MET A 685 11.87 -12.57 -14.11
CA MET A 685 10.98 -12.91 -13.00
C MET A 685 11.77 -13.25 -11.73
N TYR A 686 11.09 -13.22 -10.58
CA TYR A 686 11.65 -13.51 -9.26
C TYR A 686 12.30 -14.92 -9.16
N ASP A 687 11.82 -15.89 -9.93
CA ASP A 687 12.32 -17.27 -9.93
C ASP A 687 13.49 -17.49 -10.91
N GLY A 688 13.92 -16.44 -11.62
CA GLY A 688 14.94 -16.47 -12.65
C GLY A 688 14.44 -16.78 -14.06
N SER A 689 13.14 -16.98 -14.25
CA SER A 689 12.55 -17.09 -15.58
C SER A 689 12.74 -15.80 -16.37
N VAL A 690 12.93 -15.89 -17.69
CA VAL A 690 13.04 -14.72 -18.57
C VAL A 690 12.06 -14.86 -19.72
N ILE A 691 11.24 -13.84 -19.92
CA ILE A 691 10.35 -13.71 -21.07
C ILE A 691 10.90 -12.58 -21.95
N ALA A 692 10.99 -12.82 -23.24
CA ALA A 692 11.32 -11.80 -24.22
C ALA A 692 10.31 -11.82 -25.36
N GLN A 693 9.89 -10.65 -25.82
CA GLN A 693 9.00 -10.51 -26.96
C GLN A 693 9.58 -9.48 -27.93
N LYS A 694 9.36 -9.69 -29.23
CA LYS A 694 9.55 -8.68 -30.27
C LYS A 694 8.61 -8.91 -31.44
N THR A 695 8.30 -7.86 -32.20
CA THR A 695 7.51 -7.97 -33.42
C THR A 695 8.23 -7.30 -34.59
N GLU A 696 8.37 -8.01 -35.70
CA GLU A 696 9.03 -7.51 -36.92
C GLU A 696 8.31 -8.05 -38.17
N GLY A 697 7.98 -7.18 -39.13
CA GLY A 697 7.41 -7.60 -40.41
C GLY A 697 6.11 -8.41 -40.32
N GLY A 698 5.29 -8.21 -39.29
CA GLY A 698 4.06 -8.98 -39.05
C GLY A 698 4.28 -10.35 -38.37
N ARG A 699 5.52 -10.68 -38.01
CA ARG A 699 5.88 -11.84 -37.19
C ARG A 699 6.05 -11.41 -35.72
N SER A 700 5.41 -12.13 -34.81
CA SER A 700 5.59 -11.96 -33.37
C SER A 700 6.42 -13.11 -32.81
N ASP A 701 7.56 -12.76 -32.24
CA ASP A 701 8.52 -13.66 -31.64
C ASP A 701 8.37 -13.56 -30.11
N VAL A 702 8.09 -14.67 -29.43
CA VAL A 702 8.03 -14.73 -27.96
C VAL A 702 8.93 -15.87 -27.48
N GLN A 703 9.90 -15.54 -26.64
CA GLN A 703 10.84 -16.48 -26.06
C GLN A 703 10.60 -16.62 -24.57
N PHE A 704 10.54 -17.86 -24.11
CA PHE A 704 10.52 -18.20 -22.69
C PHE A 704 11.79 -18.97 -22.33
N THR A 705 12.51 -18.49 -21.32
CA THR A 705 13.63 -19.19 -20.68
C THR A 705 13.19 -19.57 -19.26
N PRO A 706 13.06 -20.87 -18.94
CA PRO A 706 12.60 -21.33 -17.64
C PRO A 706 13.52 -20.93 -16.48
N GLY A 707 12.91 -20.61 -15.35
CA GLY A 707 13.56 -20.38 -14.06
C GLY A 707 13.47 -21.58 -13.13
N LYS A 708 13.54 -21.32 -11.83
CA LYS A 708 13.49 -22.35 -10.78
C LYS A 708 12.09 -22.90 -10.55
N GLU A 709 11.05 -22.06 -10.60
CA GLU A 709 9.68 -22.47 -10.30
C GLU A 709 8.96 -22.88 -11.58
N PHE A 710 8.97 -22.02 -12.61
CA PHE A 710 8.29 -22.28 -13.87
C PHE A 710 9.16 -23.11 -14.83
N SER A 711 9.29 -24.41 -14.53
CA SER A 711 10.12 -25.36 -15.30
C SER A 711 9.34 -26.24 -16.29
N GLU A 712 8.00 -26.24 -16.23
CA GLU A 712 7.15 -27.10 -17.07
C GLU A 712 6.84 -26.51 -18.46
N GLY A 713 7.40 -25.35 -18.77
CA GLY A 713 7.18 -24.63 -20.02
C GLY A 713 6.15 -23.54 -19.86
N ALA A 714 5.60 -23.08 -20.98
CA ALA A 714 4.69 -21.94 -20.98
C ALA A 714 3.56 -22.05 -22.01
N ILE A 715 2.49 -21.28 -21.81
CA ILE A 715 1.43 -21.06 -22.79
C ILE A 715 1.40 -19.56 -23.10
N VAL A 716 1.77 -19.20 -24.32
CA VAL A 716 1.72 -17.81 -24.78
C VAL A 716 0.29 -17.48 -25.21
N GLU A 717 -0.31 -16.41 -24.67
CA GLU A 717 -1.56 -15.80 -25.12
C GLU A 717 -1.26 -14.51 -25.92
N LEU A 718 -1.23 -14.60 -27.25
CA LEU A 718 -1.08 -13.43 -28.12
C LEU A 718 -2.44 -12.78 -28.38
N ILE A 719 -2.74 -11.67 -27.70
CA ILE A 719 -4.01 -10.94 -27.82
C ILE A 719 -3.97 -9.89 -28.94
N GLY A 720 -5.14 -9.40 -29.39
CA GLY A 720 -5.25 -8.40 -30.45
C GLY A 720 -4.73 -8.90 -31.81
N TRP A 721 -4.73 -10.22 -32.03
CA TRP A 721 -4.22 -10.84 -33.25
C TRP A 721 -5.13 -10.56 -34.47
N GLY A 722 -6.45 -10.53 -34.24
CA GLY A 722 -7.47 -10.40 -35.25
C GLY A 722 -8.22 -11.70 -35.55
N ALA A 723 -9.23 -11.59 -36.41
CA ALA A 723 -10.13 -12.70 -36.76
C ALA A 723 -9.50 -13.73 -37.73
N ALA A 724 -8.40 -13.40 -38.39
CA ALA A 724 -7.70 -14.32 -39.28
C ALA A 724 -6.70 -15.18 -38.48
N ALA A 725 -6.73 -16.50 -38.72
CA ALA A 725 -5.76 -17.41 -38.15
C ALA A 725 -4.33 -17.09 -38.64
N PRO A 726 -3.29 -17.36 -37.82
CA PRO A 726 -1.91 -17.16 -38.23
C PRO A 726 -1.57 -17.99 -39.47
N SER A 727 -0.77 -17.42 -40.38
CA SER A 727 -0.29 -18.08 -41.59
C SER A 727 0.74 -19.18 -41.27
N SER A 728 1.48 -19.02 -40.18
CA SER A 728 2.40 -20.04 -39.64
C SER A 728 2.64 -19.83 -38.14
N VAL A 729 2.86 -20.94 -37.43
CA VAL A 729 3.30 -20.97 -36.03
C VAL A 729 4.50 -21.91 -35.95
N VAL A 730 5.64 -21.39 -35.53
CA VAL A 730 6.89 -22.15 -35.42
C VAL A 730 7.34 -22.14 -33.96
N VAL A 731 7.60 -23.30 -33.37
CA VAL A 731 8.12 -23.44 -32.00
C VAL A 731 9.45 -24.18 -32.05
N GLY A 732 10.51 -23.60 -31.49
CA GLY A 732 11.84 -24.21 -31.47
C GLY A 732 12.41 -24.50 -32.87
N GLY A 733 12.00 -23.73 -33.88
CA GLY A 733 12.41 -23.91 -35.27
C GLY A 733 11.60 -24.92 -36.09
N ALA A 734 10.57 -25.56 -35.52
CA ALA A 734 9.68 -26.49 -36.22
C ALA A 734 8.24 -25.98 -36.30
N ASN A 735 7.52 -26.30 -37.38
CA ASN A 735 6.10 -25.96 -37.51
C ASN A 735 5.26 -26.64 -36.43
N SER A 736 4.39 -25.88 -35.77
CA SER A 736 3.46 -26.36 -34.75
C SER A 736 2.08 -26.61 -35.36
N SER A 737 1.37 -27.62 -34.83
CA SER A 737 0.06 -28.04 -35.32
C SER A 737 -1.09 -27.36 -34.57
N ALA A 738 -2.17 -27.07 -35.27
CA ALA A 738 -3.36 -26.48 -34.67
C ALA A 738 -4.09 -27.50 -33.76
N LEU A 739 -4.55 -27.03 -32.61
CA LEU A 739 -5.35 -27.78 -31.64
C LEU A 739 -6.85 -27.57 -31.92
N PRO A 740 -7.69 -28.58 -31.63
CA PRO A 740 -9.11 -28.54 -31.97
C PRO A 740 -9.95 -27.70 -30.99
N SER A 741 -9.46 -27.43 -29.77
CA SER A 741 -10.24 -26.74 -28.73
C SER A 741 -9.38 -26.17 -27.60
N ALA A 742 -9.97 -25.28 -26.79
CA ALA A 742 -9.36 -24.76 -25.57
C ALA A 742 -9.13 -25.83 -24.48
N SER A 743 -9.95 -26.89 -24.46
CA SER A 743 -9.71 -28.03 -23.55
C SER A 743 -8.43 -28.79 -23.92
N ALA A 744 -8.15 -28.95 -25.22
CA ALA A 744 -6.92 -29.55 -25.69
C ALA A 744 -5.67 -28.72 -25.32
N LEU A 745 -5.80 -27.39 -25.27
CA LEU A 745 -4.70 -26.48 -24.89
C LEU A 745 -4.12 -26.80 -23.50
N ARG A 746 -4.97 -27.24 -22.55
CA ARG A 746 -4.58 -27.50 -21.15
C ARG A 746 -3.84 -28.81 -20.97
N THR A 747 -4.07 -29.78 -21.86
CA THR A 747 -3.60 -31.17 -21.70
C THR A 747 -2.57 -31.58 -22.74
N ALA A 748 -2.45 -30.85 -23.85
CA ALA A 748 -1.48 -31.14 -24.89
C ALA A 748 -0.05 -30.73 -24.49
N ASP A 749 0.95 -31.44 -25.01
CA ASP A 749 2.37 -31.12 -24.82
C ASP A 749 2.89 -30.07 -25.82
N ALA A 750 2.21 -29.95 -26.97
CA ALA A 750 2.57 -29.01 -28.02
C ALA A 750 1.33 -28.69 -28.87
N GLY A 751 1.39 -27.56 -29.56
CA GLY A 751 0.34 -27.11 -30.48
C GLY A 751 0.00 -25.64 -30.28
N TRP A 752 -0.94 -25.16 -31.09
CA TRP A 752 -1.47 -23.81 -30.99
C TRP A 752 -2.97 -23.76 -31.24
N LEU A 753 -3.67 -22.75 -30.73
CA LEU A 753 -5.10 -22.55 -30.94
C LEU A 753 -5.33 -21.07 -31.31
N HIS A 754 -6.24 -20.80 -32.23
CA HIS A 754 -6.71 -19.44 -32.48
C HIS A 754 -8.18 -19.32 -32.09
N ASP A 755 -8.46 -18.37 -31.19
CA ASP A 755 -9.79 -18.03 -30.74
C ASP A 755 -10.13 -16.60 -31.21
N PRO A 756 -10.90 -16.44 -32.30
CA PRO A 756 -11.20 -15.12 -32.86
C PRO A 756 -12.15 -14.29 -31.98
N ALA A 757 -12.83 -14.88 -30.99
CA ALA A 757 -13.81 -14.19 -30.16
C ALA A 757 -13.20 -13.53 -28.91
N LYS A 758 -12.01 -13.96 -28.49
CA LYS A 758 -11.38 -13.53 -27.25
C LYS A 758 -10.35 -12.43 -27.48
N ALA A 759 -10.47 -11.31 -26.76
CA ALA A 759 -9.50 -10.19 -26.76
C ALA A 759 -9.03 -9.75 -28.16
N GLY A 760 -10.00 -9.55 -29.07
CA GLY A 760 -9.73 -9.10 -30.43
C GLY A 760 -9.11 -10.16 -31.33
N GLY A 761 -9.27 -11.44 -30.96
CA GLY A 761 -8.64 -12.59 -31.58
C GLY A 761 -7.35 -12.96 -30.84
N THR A 762 -7.34 -14.10 -30.16
CA THR A 762 -6.20 -14.58 -29.36
C THR A 762 -5.58 -15.81 -30.01
N VAL A 763 -4.25 -15.82 -30.14
CA VAL A 763 -3.49 -17.01 -30.53
C VAL A 763 -2.78 -17.58 -29.30
N TYR A 764 -3.09 -18.82 -28.96
CA TYR A 764 -2.44 -19.58 -27.92
C TYR A 764 -1.34 -20.46 -28.50
N VAL A 765 -0.15 -20.47 -27.90
CA VAL A 765 0.95 -21.36 -28.32
C VAL A 765 1.59 -22.03 -27.11
N ILE A 766 1.72 -23.36 -27.16
CA ILE A 766 2.39 -24.14 -26.11
C ILE A 766 3.91 -24.15 -26.38
N LEU A 767 4.69 -23.75 -25.37
CA LEU A 767 6.14 -23.85 -25.32
C LEU A 767 6.56 -25.03 -24.41
N PRO A 768 7.56 -25.83 -24.81
CA PRO A 768 8.02 -26.98 -24.05
C PRO A 768 8.77 -26.57 -22.77
N SER A 769 8.99 -27.56 -21.89
CA SER A 769 9.64 -27.39 -20.58
C SER A 769 11.04 -26.77 -20.61
N GLY A 770 11.84 -27.06 -21.63
CA GLY A 770 13.18 -26.46 -21.78
C GLY A 770 13.18 -24.98 -22.18
N GLY A 771 12.01 -24.37 -22.33
CA GLY A 771 11.87 -23.08 -22.98
C GLY A 771 11.98 -23.20 -24.50
N ALA A 772 11.39 -22.24 -25.19
CA ALA A 772 11.54 -22.13 -26.64
C ALA A 772 11.21 -20.71 -27.10
N LEU A 773 11.71 -20.39 -28.28
CA LEU A 773 11.18 -19.31 -29.10
C LEU A 773 9.96 -19.84 -29.86
N THR A 774 8.85 -19.11 -29.80
CA THR A 774 7.76 -19.20 -30.78
C THR A 774 7.78 -18.02 -31.72
N SER A 775 7.52 -18.26 -33.00
CA SER A 775 7.33 -17.26 -34.05
C SER A 775 5.96 -17.46 -34.68
N VAL A 776 5.11 -16.43 -34.60
CA VAL A 776 3.74 -16.44 -35.14
C VAL A 776 3.64 -15.38 -36.24
N SER A 777 3.29 -15.79 -37.46
CA SER A 777 3.22 -14.90 -38.64
C SER A 777 1.79 -14.64 -39.07
N ARG A 778 1.49 -13.40 -39.48
CA ARG A 778 0.22 -13.03 -40.12
C ARG A 778 0.13 -13.48 -41.58
#